data_AF-A0AAU5L377-F1
#
_entry.id   AF-A0AAU5L377-F1
#
_cell.length_a   1.000
_cell.length_b   1.000
_cell.length_c   1.000
_cell.angle_alpha   90.00
_cell.angle_beta   90.00
_cell.angle_gamma   90.00
#
_symmetry.space_group_name_H-M   'P 1'
#
loop_
_entity.id
_entity.type
_entity.pdbx_description
1 polymer ?
#
loop_
_entity_poly.entity_id
_entity_poly.type
_entity_poly.pdbx_seq_one_letter_code
_entity_poly.pdbx_strand_id
1 'polypeptide(L)'
;MSTTGPVRPRSPGDPGRPKGVDLPYLTPAGRRLLATARFGPDPTGPVVRDAPLMRNTLLDGAVKCVQVRAAAPPGTGVTDAARDALDTEAATALRLHRTFGDTEFARLFPVVIGYDLDVAEPFVLYRPPRGTPAARLHGLAVTQLRTVERDLVDATALLAELGLVHHGITPATVRWDGRAVQLWGLDAVAHTGRPRTPRGPAPYASPEVRGGTGRTDPRDALWSTAQVMYRLVTGRPGDPDREPADLADHRSLAHTMRSSFAPRAADRPAPAALLGLLAPDRRPGAGRTAGGDGLGRHRAEFDRAVALKHPGDTGLPGYAALPGYGAPAAADQDATAGPDGAPYGYPAADPGGVLCPYCLEPIRFDPNALYVPDAVQDLQPYRFADQQNPRVLADELRGAFQLCEGGPATPPHHIPVPYLTNGRPLTVAMIGQSNTGKSHLLTQMIAEIADDRLKPYGVSWQSVNPEQHASFLNDRVVPLRDGNVLAHTAGLGAGDSARFVESLLITDARGRVRPLAFFDLAGEDLLRTDALLRFLLGIDALVFVVDPTLAMPLPQLDEIRTALGLHVNRDGDPAFATALDRIPRNGPYLTVPSAVVVAKADLLRSEPPVDRWLTEPGHLPLSRRRLFEESRDVYALLHRHAGKAWLRPFDTALHCTLHISSATGGRQEDSRYPRGVRAQRVLEPLISLLAMHGIIELADGHAPGEVTG
;
A
#
# COMPACT_ATOMS: atom_id res chain seq x y z
N MET A 1 -40.09 -59.04 -0.27
CA MET A 1 -39.33 -59.84 0.71
C MET A 1 -37.86 -59.58 0.46
N SER A 2 -37.28 -58.64 1.21
CA SER A 2 -35.88 -58.20 1.06
C SER A 2 -35.08 -58.73 2.22
N THR A 3 -34.05 -59.52 1.93
CA THR A 3 -33.11 -60.07 2.89
C THR A 3 -32.00 -59.06 3.19
N THR A 4 -31.95 -58.68 4.46
CA THR A 4 -30.91 -57.85 5.10
C THR A 4 -29.62 -58.67 5.30
N GLY A 5 -28.52 -58.22 4.70
CA GLY A 5 -27.18 -58.73 4.97
C GLY A 5 -26.54 -58.00 6.17
N PRO A 6 -25.66 -58.67 6.96
CA PRO A 6 -25.18 -58.14 8.22
C PRO A 6 -24.12 -57.05 8.04
N VAL A 7 -24.32 -55.95 8.76
CA VAL A 7 -23.36 -54.85 8.94
C VAL A 7 -22.14 -55.39 9.70
N ARG A 8 -20.97 -55.39 9.05
CA ARG A 8 -19.70 -55.60 9.76
C ARG A 8 -19.43 -54.40 10.68
N PRO A 9 -19.11 -54.60 11.96
CA PRO A 9 -18.73 -53.51 12.83
C PRO A 9 -17.42 -52.87 12.34
N ARG A 10 -17.40 -51.54 12.26
CA ARG A 10 -16.19 -50.75 12.03
C ARG A 10 -15.17 -51.11 13.12
N SER A 11 -13.97 -51.50 12.70
CA SER A 11 -12.84 -51.67 13.62
C SER A 11 -12.59 -50.36 14.39
N PRO A 12 -12.29 -50.42 15.71
CA PRO A 12 -11.91 -49.25 16.48
C PRO A 12 -10.65 -48.63 15.87
N GLY A 13 -10.67 -47.32 15.68
CA GLY A 13 -9.57 -46.57 15.08
C GLY A 13 -8.26 -46.75 15.86
N ASP A 14 -7.21 -47.00 15.10
CA ASP A 14 -5.82 -47.00 15.56
C ASP A 14 -5.47 -45.62 16.19
N PRO A 15 -5.20 -45.54 17.50
CA PRO A 15 -4.95 -44.29 18.21
C PRO A 15 -3.51 -43.86 17.97
N GLY A 16 -3.23 -43.29 16.80
CA GLY A 16 -1.88 -42.81 16.50
C GLY A 16 -1.68 -42.11 15.15
N ARG A 17 -2.65 -42.15 14.23
CA ARG A 17 -2.54 -41.37 12.97
C ARG A 17 -3.03 -39.94 13.18
N PRO A 18 -2.19 -38.90 12.98
CA PRO A 18 -2.68 -37.53 12.98
C PRO A 18 -3.78 -37.41 11.93
N LYS A 19 -4.98 -36.98 12.37
CA LYS A 19 -6.11 -36.72 11.48
C LYS A 19 -5.69 -35.65 10.47
N GLY A 20 -6.03 -35.87 9.20
CA GLY A 20 -5.81 -34.84 8.19
C GLY A 20 -6.66 -33.61 8.49
N VAL A 21 -6.12 -32.43 8.18
CA VAL A 21 -6.80 -31.14 8.34
C VAL A 21 -7.14 -30.62 6.95
N ASP A 22 -8.37 -30.18 6.75
CA ASP A 22 -8.75 -29.54 5.50
C ASP A 22 -8.03 -28.19 5.35
N LEU A 23 -7.27 -28.06 4.28
CA LEU A 23 -6.40 -26.92 4.01
C LEU A 23 -6.83 -26.29 2.69
N PRO A 24 -7.62 -25.21 2.72
CA PRO A 24 -7.90 -24.43 1.52
C PRO A 24 -6.66 -23.60 1.14
N TYR A 25 -6.40 -23.45 -0.15
CA TYR A 25 -5.31 -22.62 -0.66
C TYR A 25 -5.58 -22.12 -2.07
N LEU A 26 -4.91 -21.04 -2.46
CA LEU A 26 -4.88 -20.51 -3.82
C LEU A 26 -3.69 -21.14 -4.56
N THR A 27 -3.94 -21.64 -5.78
CA THR A 27 -2.86 -22.03 -6.70
C THR A 27 -2.10 -20.80 -7.21
N PRO A 28 -0.91 -20.94 -7.83
CA PRO A 28 -0.19 -19.83 -8.43
C PRO A 28 -0.98 -19.07 -9.52
N ALA A 29 -1.98 -19.72 -10.11
CA ALA A 29 -2.91 -19.12 -11.06
C ALA A 29 -4.12 -18.43 -10.40
N GLY A 30 -4.16 -18.34 -9.06
CA GLY A 30 -5.23 -17.70 -8.29
C GLY A 30 -6.49 -18.57 -8.08
N ARG A 31 -6.50 -19.83 -8.55
CA ARG A 31 -7.66 -20.73 -8.34
C ARG A 31 -7.65 -21.30 -6.92
N ARG A 32 -8.77 -21.20 -6.20
CA ARG A 32 -8.99 -21.83 -4.89
C ARG A 32 -9.13 -23.35 -5.02
N LEU A 33 -8.43 -24.09 -4.18
CA LEU A 33 -8.53 -25.55 -4.02
C LEU A 33 -8.66 -25.90 -2.54
N LEU A 34 -9.21 -27.07 -2.25
CA LEU A 34 -9.26 -27.67 -0.91
C LEU A 34 -8.52 -29.01 -0.96
N ALA A 35 -7.60 -29.24 -0.03
CA ALA A 35 -6.90 -30.50 0.11
C ALA A 35 -6.83 -30.94 1.58
N THR A 36 -6.80 -32.25 1.83
CA THR A 36 -6.56 -32.75 3.19
C THR A 36 -5.06 -32.80 3.46
N ALA A 37 -4.59 -31.95 4.37
CA ALA A 37 -3.18 -31.82 4.74
C ALA A 37 -2.81 -32.65 5.99
N ARG A 38 -1.61 -33.22 5.97
CA ARG A 38 -0.94 -33.77 7.16
C ARG A 38 0.40 -33.07 7.35
N PHE A 39 0.59 -32.49 8.52
CA PHE A 39 1.78 -31.73 8.86
C PHE A 39 2.80 -32.62 9.57
N GLY A 40 4.06 -32.53 9.14
CA GLY A 40 5.20 -33.09 9.83
C GLY A 40 5.57 -32.26 11.07
N PRO A 41 6.54 -32.74 11.87
CA PRO A 41 7.01 -32.00 13.04
C PRO A 41 7.66 -30.68 12.61
N ASP A 42 7.50 -29.67 13.46
CA ASP A 42 8.26 -28.43 13.33
C ASP A 42 9.76 -28.70 13.58
N PRO A 43 10.66 -27.96 12.92
CA PRO A 43 12.09 -28.13 13.10
C PRO A 43 12.49 -27.90 14.56
N THR A 44 13.23 -28.85 15.12
CA THR A 44 13.78 -28.78 16.47
C THR A 44 15.03 -27.87 16.45
N GLY A 45 14.84 -26.58 16.69
CA GLY A 45 15.92 -25.60 16.75
C GLY A 45 15.42 -24.26 17.30
N PRO A 46 16.32 -23.31 17.61
CA PRO A 46 15.91 -21.98 18.04
C PRO A 46 15.05 -21.32 16.95
N VAL A 47 13.82 -20.97 17.30
CA VAL A 47 12.90 -20.22 16.44
C VAL A 47 13.46 -18.80 16.31
N VAL A 48 13.85 -18.42 15.10
CA VAL A 48 14.20 -17.03 14.80
C VAL A 48 12.89 -16.23 14.85
N ARG A 49 12.76 -15.39 15.88
CA ARG A 49 11.68 -14.43 16.00
C ARG A 49 11.70 -13.58 14.71
N ASP A 50 10.54 -13.47 14.05
CA ASP A 50 10.34 -12.69 12.81
C ASP A 50 10.77 -13.35 11.48
N ALA A 51 11.13 -14.63 11.46
CA ALA A 51 11.37 -15.38 10.23
C ALA A 51 10.26 -16.43 9.95
N PRO A 52 9.92 -16.69 8.68
CA PRO A 52 9.03 -17.79 8.34
C PRO A 52 9.58 -19.14 8.77
N LEU A 53 8.71 -20.01 9.29
CA LEU A 53 9.03 -21.38 9.67
C LEU A 53 8.73 -22.36 8.53
N MET A 54 9.45 -23.47 8.46
CA MET A 54 9.26 -24.49 7.44
C MET A 54 8.89 -25.84 8.06
N ARG A 55 7.88 -26.53 7.53
CA ARG A 55 7.55 -27.92 7.89
C ARG A 55 7.20 -28.77 6.68
N ASN A 56 7.51 -30.06 6.76
CA ASN A 56 7.07 -31.01 5.74
C ASN A 56 5.55 -31.17 5.79
N THR A 57 4.91 -31.27 4.63
CA THR A 57 3.46 -31.41 4.52
C THR A 57 3.11 -32.47 3.46
N LEU A 58 2.03 -33.21 3.67
CA LEU A 58 1.48 -34.17 2.71
C LEU A 58 0.03 -33.79 2.40
N LEU A 59 -0.27 -33.45 1.14
CA LEU A 59 -1.62 -33.12 0.68
C LEU A 59 -2.28 -34.36 0.05
N ASP A 60 -3.55 -34.60 0.38
CA ASP A 60 -4.39 -35.69 -0.11
C ASP A 60 -3.74 -37.07 0.00
N GLY A 61 -2.85 -37.24 0.97
CA GLY A 61 -2.09 -38.47 1.19
C GLY A 61 -1.03 -38.80 0.11
N ALA A 62 -0.85 -37.97 -0.91
CA ALA A 62 0.00 -38.28 -2.07
C ALA A 62 1.04 -37.20 -2.40
N VAL A 63 0.69 -35.92 -2.29
CA VAL A 63 1.55 -34.82 -2.73
C VAL A 63 2.43 -34.36 -1.58
N LYS A 64 3.71 -34.72 -1.61
CA LYS A 64 4.71 -34.21 -0.66
C LYS A 64 5.03 -32.76 -0.99
N CYS A 65 5.02 -31.90 0.01
CA CYS A 65 5.36 -30.49 -0.10
C CYS A 65 6.07 -29.98 1.16
N VAL A 66 6.60 -28.77 1.08
CA VAL A 66 7.10 -28.00 2.23
C VAL A 66 6.20 -26.79 2.40
N GLN A 67 5.71 -26.58 3.61
CA GLN A 67 4.96 -25.39 3.98
C GLN A 67 5.90 -24.41 4.67
N VAL A 68 6.01 -23.21 4.10
CA VAL A 68 6.64 -22.03 4.70
C VAL A 68 5.53 -21.19 5.32
N ARG A 69 5.62 -20.81 6.59
CA ARG A 69 4.50 -20.21 7.34
C ARG A 69 4.94 -19.11 8.28
N ALA A 70 4.13 -18.09 8.43
CA ALA A 70 4.29 -17.08 9.46
C ALA A 70 3.58 -17.59 10.72
N ALA A 71 4.35 -17.98 11.73
CA ALA A 71 3.84 -18.65 12.91
C ALA A 71 4.43 -18.05 14.19
N ALA A 72 3.68 -18.19 15.27
CA ALA A 72 4.09 -17.72 16.59
C ALA A 72 3.91 -18.81 17.65
N PRO A 73 4.67 -18.73 18.75
CA PRO A 73 4.36 -19.52 19.94
C PRO A 73 2.90 -19.33 20.37
N PRO A 74 2.27 -20.37 20.95
CA PRO A 74 0.91 -20.29 21.46
C PRO A 74 0.70 -19.06 22.36
N GLY A 75 -0.36 -18.28 22.08
CA GLY A 75 -0.75 -17.10 22.87
C GLY A 75 -0.04 -15.79 22.54
N THR A 76 0.92 -15.76 21.60
CA THR A 76 1.70 -14.55 21.30
C THR A 76 1.33 -13.84 19.99
N GLY A 77 0.54 -14.47 19.11
CA GLY A 77 0.15 -13.92 17.81
C GLY A 77 1.32 -13.81 16.82
N VAL A 78 1.05 -13.94 15.53
CA VAL A 78 2.09 -13.78 14.49
C VAL A 78 2.56 -12.32 14.48
N THR A 79 3.88 -12.09 14.43
CA THR A 79 4.43 -10.73 14.34
C THR A 79 4.23 -10.15 12.95
N ASP A 80 4.13 -8.82 12.85
CA ASP A 80 4.00 -8.16 11.54
C ASP A 80 5.23 -8.36 10.67
N ALA A 81 6.43 -8.42 11.26
CA ALA A 81 7.65 -8.72 10.54
C ALA A 81 7.63 -10.13 9.91
N ALA A 82 7.14 -11.16 10.63
CA ALA A 82 6.99 -12.50 10.07
C ALA A 82 5.92 -12.55 8.94
N ARG A 83 4.85 -11.78 9.09
CA ARG A 83 3.82 -11.61 8.05
C ARG A 83 4.38 -10.95 6.80
N ASP A 84 5.07 -9.82 6.95
CA ASP A 84 5.69 -9.07 5.85
C ASP A 84 6.76 -9.90 5.14
N ALA A 85 7.55 -10.69 5.89
CA ALA A 85 8.51 -11.63 5.33
C ALA A 85 7.83 -12.73 4.49
N LEU A 86 6.67 -13.24 4.94
CA LEU A 86 5.92 -14.23 4.17
C LEU A 86 5.17 -13.62 2.96
N ASP A 87 4.63 -12.41 3.09
CA ASP A 87 4.03 -11.67 1.97
C ASP A 87 5.11 -11.42 0.89
N THR A 88 6.35 -11.09 1.29
CA THR A 88 7.52 -10.97 0.40
C THR A 88 7.89 -12.30 -0.27
N GLU A 89 7.94 -13.40 0.49
CA GLU A 89 8.20 -14.76 0.00
C GLU A 89 7.16 -15.15 -1.06
N ALA A 90 5.87 -14.95 -0.78
CA ALA A 90 4.78 -15.29 -1.68
C ALA A 90 4.77 -14.44 -2.95
N ALA A 91 4.89 -13.11 -2.84
CA ALA A 91 4.94 -12.20 -3.98
C ALA A 91 6.12 -12.55 -4.92
N THR A 92 7.30 -12.80 -4.33
CA THR A 92 8.50 -13.20 -5.08
C THR A 92 8.30 -14.54 -5.78
N ALA A 93 7.81 -15.56 -5.07
CA ALA A 93 7.59 -16.89 -5.63
C ALA A 93 6.59 -16.89 -6.79
N LEU A 94 5.48 -16.15 -6.64
CA LEU A 94 4.46 -16.02 -7.69
C LEU A 94 4.99 -15.25 -8.90
N ARG A 95 5.81 -14.21 -8.68
CA ARG A 95 6.44 -13.47 -9.76
C ARG A 95 7.46 -14.32 -10.53
N LEU A 96 8.28 -15.09 -9.83
CA LEU A 96 9.21 -16.05 -10.44
C LEU A 96 8.45 -17.13 -11.22
N HIS A 97 7.37 -17.67 -10.65
CA HIS A 97 6.54 -18.68 -11.32
C HIS A 97 5.93 -18.14 -12.62
N ARG A 98 5.29 -16.97 -12.59
CA ARG A 98 4.69 -16.35 -13.79
C ARG A 98 5.71 -16.01 -14.87
N THR A 99 6.91 -15.59 -14.49
CA THR A 99 7.94 -15.15 -15.44
C THR A 99 8.73 -16.32 -16.01
N PHE A 100 9.08 -17.31 -15.16
CA PHE A 100 10.06 -18.34 -15.47
C PHE A 100 9.53 -19.77 -15.36
N GLY A 101 8.30 -20.00 -14.90
CA GLY A 101 7.76 -21.34 -14.58
C GLY A 101 7.86 -22.36 -15.72
N ASP A 102 7.65 -21.91 -16.97
CA ASP A 102 7.71 -22.76 -18.18
C ASP A 102 9.06 -22.65 -18.90
N THR A 103 10.11 -22.24 -18.19
CA THR A 103 11.44 -22.02 -18.76
C THR A 103 12.46 -22.92 -18.11
N GLU A 104 13.63 -22.98 -18.72
CA GLU A 104 14.77 -23.67 -18.13
C GLU A 104 15.21 -23.05 -16.79
N PHE A 105 14.91 -21.77 -16.55
CA PHE A 105 15.30 -21.02 -15.35
C PHE A 105 14.43 -21.36 -14.13
N ALA A 106 13.27 -22.00 -14.31
CA ALA A 106 12.43 -22.45 -13.19
C ALA A 106 13.21 -23.31 -12.17
N ARG A 107 14.21 -24.06 -12.64
CA ARG A 107 15.05 -24.92 -11.81
C ARG A 107 15.85 -24.15 -10.76
N LEU A 108 16.16 -22.88 -11.00
CA LEU A 108 16.98 -22.05 -10.14
C LEU A 108 16.25 -21.60 -8.87
N PHE A 109 14.92 -21.76 -8.82
CA PHE A 109 14.09 -21.26 -7.72
C PHE A 109 13.18 -22.36 -7.15
N PRO A 110 12.55 -22.16 -5.98
CA PRO A 110 11.56 -23.06 -5.41
C PRO A 110 10.29 -23.09 -6.28
N VAL A 111 9.66 -24.27 -6.40
CA VAL A 111 8.45 -24.42 -7.21
C VAL A 111 7.22 -24.32 -6.31
N VAL A 112 6.51 -23.21 -6.39
CA VAL A 112 5.28 -22.94 -5.62
C VAL A 112 4.13 -23.85 -6.09
N ILE A 113 3.39 -24.40 -5.14
CA ILE A 113 2.19 -25.23 -5.32
C ILE A 113 0.93 -24.43 -5.01
N GLY A 114 0.99 -23.57 -3.99
CA GLY A 114 -0.12 -22.74 -3.57
C GLY A 114 0.17 -21.92 -2.33
N TYR A 115 -0.77 -21.11 -1.88
CA TYR A 115 -0.61 -20.21 -0.75
C TYR A 115 -1.97 -19.83 -0.15
N ASP A 116 -1.98 -19.44 1.12
CA ASP A 116 -3.08 -18.67 1.71
C ASP A 116 -2.48 -17.69 2.70
N LEU A 117 -2.69 -16.40 2.45
CA LEU A 117 -2.09 -15.33 3.21
C LEU A 117 -3.12 -14.60 4.09
N ASP A 118 -4.40 -14.96 4.03
CA ASP A 118 -5.51 -14.29 4.75
C ASP A 118 -6.06 -15.13 5.91
N VAL A 119 -5.35 -16.19 6.29
CA VAL A 119 -5.67 -17.07 7.42
C VAL A 119 -4.89 -16.68 8.67
N ALA A 120 -5.31 -17.19 9.83
CA ALA A 120 -4.67 -16.92 11.12
C ALA A 120 -3.17 -17.31 11.15
N GLU A 121 -2.80 -18.38 10.43
CA GLU A 121 -1.42 -18.80 10.20
C GLU A 121 -1.12 -18.76 8.69
N PRO A 122 -0.72 -17.60 8.14
CA PRO A 122 -0.41 -17.45 6.72
C PRO A 122 0.67 -18.44 6.25
N PHE A 123 0.54 -18.94 5.02
CA PHE A 123 1.50 -19.91 4.47
C PHE A 123 1.68 -19.87 2.94
N VAL A 124 2.80 -20.44 2.50
CA VAL A 124 3.14 -20.79 1.11
C VAL A 124 3.55 -22.27 1.04
N LEU A 125 3.06 -22.99 0.03
CA LEU A 125 3.36 -24.41 -0.22
C LEU A 125 4.31 -24.52 -1.40
N TYR A 126 5.38 -25.30 -1.23
CA TYR A 126 6.37 -25.57 -2.26
C TYR A 126 6.54 -27.07 -2.52
N ARG A 127 7.00 -27.43 -3.72
CA ARG A 127 7.57 -28.76 -3.94
C ARG A 127 8.78 -28.97 -3.03
N PRO A 128 9.08 -30.22 -2.64
CA PRO A 128 10.24 -30.51 -1.81
C PRO A 128 11.54 -29.95 -2.42
N PRO A 129 12.43 -29.39 -1.60
CA PRO A 129 13.67 -28.80 -2.08
C PRO A 129 14.54 -29.83 -2.78
N ARG A 130 15.21 -29.41 -3.85
CA ARG A 130 16.14 -30.26 -4.61
C ARG A 130 17.52 -30.21 -3.99
N GLY A 131 18.20 -31.36 -3.98
CA GLY A 131 19.61 -31.45 -3.60
C GLY A 131 19.92 -31.14 -2.13
N THR A 132 21.21 -30.96 -1.86
CA THR A 132 21.78 -30.75 -0.53
C THR A 132 22.18 -29.29 -0.34
N PRO A 133 21.95 -28.67 0.85
CA PRO A 133 22.40 -27.32 1.13
C PRO A 133 23.93 -27.20 0.97
N ALA A 134 24.39 -26.07 0.40
CA ALA A 134 25.80 -25.76 0.23
C ALA A 134 26.58 -25.79 1.56
N ALA A 135 25.91 -25.53 2.70
CA ALA A 135 26.48 -25.65 4.03
C ALA A 135 27.04 -27.04 4.36
N ARG A 136 26.55 -28.10 3.69
CA ARG A 136 26.94 -29.51 3.88
C ARG A 136 27.77 -30.06 2.71
N LEU A 137 28.07 -29.24 1.71
CA LEU A 137 28.85 -29.65 0.55
C LEU A 137 30.35 -29.46 0.84
N HIS A 138 31.14 -30.45 0.45
CA HIS A 138 32.59 -30.43 0.55
C HIS A 138 33.19 -31.12 -0.69
N GLY A 139 34.38 -30.67 -1.12
CA GLY A 139 35.16 -31.36 -2.16
C GLY A 139 34.51 -31.43 -3.55
N LEU A 140 33.75 -30.40 -3.95
CA LEU A 140 33.17 -30.35 -5.29
C LEU A 140 34.25 -30.28 -6.38
N ALA A 141 34.05 -30.99 -7.49
CA ALA A 141 34.95 -30.93 -8.63
C ALA A 141 34.91 -29.54 -9.28
N VAL A 142 36.00 -29.12 -9.94
CA VAL A 142 36.13 -27.80 -10.58
C VAL A 142 35.00 -27.52 -11.57
N THR A 143 34.56 -28.53 -12.34
CA THR A 143 33.43 -28.41 -13.29
C THR A 143 32.10 -28.17 -12.58
N GLN A 144 31.90 -28.77 -11.41
CA GLN A 144 30.70 -28.54 -10.58
C GLN A 144 30.74 -27.14 -9.97
N LEU A 145 31.89 -26.71 -9.44
CA LEU A 145 32.06 -25.36 -8.90
C LEU A 145 31.74 -24.28 -9.93
N ARG A 146 32.20 -24.42 -11.18
CA ARG A 146 31.85 -23.50 -12.28
C ARG A 146 30.35 -23.49 -12.60
N THR A 147 29.69 -24.65 -12.49
CA THR A 147 28.25 -24.74 -12.71
C THR A 147 27.48 -24.03 -11.60
N VAL A 148 27.88 -24.24 -10.34
CA VAL A 148 27.31 -23.56 -9.18
C VAL A 148 27.50 -22.05 -9.28
N GLU A 149 28.71 -21.61 -9.62
CA GLU A 149 29.05 -20.20 -9.83
C GLU A 149 28.15 -19.55 -10.88
N ARG A 150 28.09 -20.15 -12.08
CA ARG A 150 27.27 -19.66 -13.18
C ARG A 150 25.79 -19.60 -12.79
N ASP A 151 25.25 -20.67 -12.19
CA ASP A 151 23.83 -20.74 -11.85
C ASP A 151 23.44 -19.75 -10.74
N LEU A 152 24.34 -19.46 -9.78
CA LEU A 152 24.13 -18.42 -8.78
C LEU A 152 24.12 -17.02 -9.40
N VAL A 153 25.11 -16.69 -10.23
CA VAL A 153 25.15 -15.39 -10.91
C VAL A 153 23.93 -15.21 -11.82
N ASP A 154 23.53 -16.27 -12.53
CA ASP A 154 22.33 -16.28 -13.36
C ASP A 154 21.06 -16.02 -12.54
N ALA A 155 20.89 -16.70 -11.39
CA ALA A 155 19.77 -16.43 -10.49
C ALA A 155 19.75 -14.97 -9.99
N THR A 156 20.90 -14.39 -9.65
CA THR A 156 20.98 -12.98 -9.25
C THR A 156 20.69 -12.01 -10.39
N ALA A 157 21.11 -12.33 -11.62
CA ALA A 157 20.82 -11.52 -12.81
C ALA A 157 19.32 -11.53 -13.15
N LEU A 158 18.67 -12.70 -13.09
CA LEU A 158 17.23 -12.83 -13.33
C LEU A 158 16.39 -12.07 -12.28
N LEU A 159 16.81 -12.08 -11.01
CA LEU A 159 16.18 -11.25 -9.99
C LEU A 159 16.40 -9.75 -10.27
N ALA A 160 17.61 -9.36 -10.67
CA ALA A 160 17.92 -7.97 -11.00
C ALA A 160 17.11 -7.45 -12.20
N GLU A 161 16.86 -8.28 -13.22
CA GLU A 161 15.96 -7.95 -14.34
C GLU A 161 14.52 -7.67 -13.89
N LEU A 162 14.10 -8.37 -12.84
CA LEU A 162 12.83 -8.13 -12.18
C LEU A 162 12.88 -6.92 -11.23
N GLY A 163 14.02 -6.25 -11.05
CA GLY A 163 14.17 -5.18 -10.07
C GLY A 163 14.12 -5.70 -8.63
N LEU A 164 14.49 -6.96 -8.41
CA LEU A 164 14.57 -7.63 -7.12
C LEU A 164 16.03 -7.92 -6.75
N VAL A 165 16.33 -7.90 -5.46
CA VAL A 165 17.66 -8.20 -4.91
C VAL A 165 17.52 -9.18 -3.75
N HIS A 166 18.31 -10.26 -3.77
CA HIS A 166 18.27 -11.28 -2.74
C HIS A 166 19.29 -11.00 -1.63
N HIS A 167 18.84 -10.57 -0.45
CA HIS A 167 19.73 -10.30 0.69
C HIS A 167 19.99 -11.53 1.58
N GLY A 168 19.26 -12.63 1.36
CA GLY A 168 19.39 -13.88 2.12
C GLY A 168 20.26 -14.97 1.50
N ILE A 169 21.17 -14.66 0.56
CA ILE A 169 22.02 -15.68 -0.07
C ILE A 169 23.07 -16.13 0.96
N THR A 170 23.00 -17.40 1.35
CA THR A 170 23.89 -18.05 2.32
C THR A 170 24.08 -19.53 1.94
N PRO A 171 25.03 -20.25 2.56
CA PRO A 171 25.18 -21.68 2.31
C PRO A 171 23.96 -22.52 2.73
N ALA A 172 23.09 -22.00 3.60
CA ALA A 172 21.86 -22.68 3.99
C ALA A 172 20.75 -22.54 2.93
N THR A 173 20.72 -21.41 2.22
CA THR A 173 19.70 -21.09 1.21
C THR A 173 20.09 -21.52 -0.21
N VAL A 174 21.38 -21.75 -0.47
CA VAL A 174 21.86 -22.33 -1.73
C VAL A 174 21.85 -23.86 -1.64
N ARG A 175 21.20 -24.52 -2.60
CA ARG A 175 21.17 -26.00 -2.69
C ARG A 175 21.70 -26.50 -4.02
N TRP A 176 22.35 -27.66 -3.99
CA TRP A 176 22.95 -28.32 -5.16
C TRP A 176 22.46 -29.76 -5.28
N ASP A 177 21.92 -30.13 -6.44
CA ASP A 177 21.40 -31.48 -6.70
C ASP A 177 22.33 -32.36 -7.56
N GLY A 178 23.56 -31.90 -7.81
CA GLY A 178 24.51 -32.56 -8.71
C GLY A 178 24.49 -32.02 -10.15
N ARG A 179 23.46 -31.25 -10.53
CA ARG A 179 23.29 -30.71 -11.87
C ARG A 179 23.06 -29.19 -11.91
N ALA A 180 22.26 -28.66 -11.00
CA ALA A 180 21.90 -27.25 -10.98
C ALA A 180 21.75 -26.73 -9.54
N VAL A 181 21.91 -25.41 -9.39
CA VAL A 181 21.59 -24.73 -8.14
C VAL A 181 20.08 -24.53 -8.01
N GLN A 182 19.58 -24.58 -6.78
CA GLN A 182 18.29 -24.03 -6.40
C GLN A 182 18.47 -23.05 -5.24
N LEU A 183 18.09 -21.79 -5.45
CA LEU A 183 18.20 -20.70 -4.48
C LEU A 183 16.88 -20.54 -3.70
N TRP A 184 16.94 -20.65 -2.37
CA TRP A 184 15.83 -20.49 -1.43
C TRP A 184 15.96 -19.20 -0.61
N GLY A 185 14.98 -18.92 0.26
CA GLY A 185 15.00 -17.77 1.18
C GLY A 185 14.44 -16.49 0.54
N LEU A 186 13.30 -16.62 -0.15
CA LEU A 186 12.69 -15.53 -0.90
C LEU A 186 12.12 -14.44 0.04
N ASP A 187 11.91 -14.77 1.32
CA ASP A 187 11.57 -13.86 2.42
C ASP A 187 12.57 -12.72 2.66
N ALA A 188 13.79 -12.87 2.11
CA ALA A 188 14.87 -11.90 2.20
C ALA A 188 15.09 -11.14 0.89
N VAL A 189 14.12 -11.16 -0.04
CA VAL A 189 14.16 -10.38 -1.27
C VAL A 189 13.64 -8.97 -1.02
N ALA A 190 14.29 -7.98 -1.64
CA ALA A 190 13.89 -6.58 -1.59
C ALA A 190 13.83 -5.97 -2.98
N HIS A 191 13.02 -4.93 -3.16
CA HIS A 191 13.00 -4.17 -4.41
C HIS A 191 14.24 -3.27 -4.55
N THR A 192 14.79 -3.21 -5.76
CA THR A 192 15.90 -2.32 -6.11
C THR A 192 15.53 -0.86 -5.84
N GLY A 193 16.48 -0.10 -5.30
CA GLY A 193 16.28 1.32 -4.96
C GLY A 193 15.49 1.56 -3.67
N ARG A 194 15.00 0.53 -2.97
CA ARG A 194 14.48 0.72 -1.59
C ARG A 194 15.62 1.11 -0.65
N PRO A 195 15.38 1.86 0.44
CA PRO A 195 16.36 1.97 1.51
C PRO A 195 16.75 0.57 2.00
N ARG A 196 18.04 0.33 2.25
CA ARG A 196 18.50 -0.94 2.80
C ARG A 196 18.02 -1.08 4.24
N THR A 197 17.59 -2.27 4.62
CA THR A 197 17.32 -2.63 6.01
C THR A 197 18.43 -3.54 6.52
N PRO A 198 18.97 -3.30 7.75
CA PRO A 198 19.95 -4.18 8.37
C PRO A 198 19.48 -5.63 8.39
N ARG A 199 20.14 -6.52 7.65
CA ARG A 199 19.75 -7.94 7.56
C ARG A 199 20.93 -8.86 7.21
N GLY A 200 20.77 -10.12 7.61
CA GLY A 200 21.60 -11.24 7.17
C GLY A 200 22.91 -11.39 7.94
N PRO A 201 23.46 -12.61 8.04
CA PRO A 201 24.66 -12.87 8.82
C PRO A 201 25.93 -12.51 8.04
N ALA A 202 26.95 -12.05 8.77
CA ALA A 202 28.32 -12.01 8.27
C ALA A 202 28.87 -13.44 8.02
N PRO A 203 29.76 -13.64 7.03
CA PRO A 203 30.26 -12.65 6.07
C PRO A 203 29.34 -12.49 4.83
N TYR A 204 28.22 -13.21 4.77
CA TYR A 204 27.43 -13.36 3.54
C TYR A 204 26.60 -12.12 3.17
N ALA A 205 26.06 -11.38 4.15
CA ALA A 205 25.43 -10.09 3.85
C ALA A 205 26.50 -9.04 3.52
N SER A 206 26.28 -8.20 2.49
CA SER A 206 27.22 -7.13 2.14
C SER A 206 27.36 -6.12 3.28
N PRO A 207 28.50 -5.41 3.40
CA PRO A 207 28.71 -4.41 4.44
C PRO A 207 27.57 -3.37 4.50
N GLU A 208 27.07 -2.95 3.34
CA GLU A 208 26.00 -1.95 3.24
C GLU A 208 24.64 -2.50 3.66
N VAL A 209 24.35 -3.76 3.36
CA VAL A 209 23.11 -4.42 3.82
C VAL A 209 23.17 -4.66 5.33
N ARG A 210 24.32 -5.07 5.89
CA ARG A 210 24.47 -5.20 7.35
C ARG A 210 24.35 -3.86 8.07
N GLY A 211 24.91 -2.81 7.48
CA GLY A 211 24.84 -1.45 8.01
C GLY A 211 23.50 -0.74 7.76
N GLY A 212 22.62 -1.28 6.89
CA GLY A 212 21.40 -0.60 6.47
C GLY A 212 21.65 0.72 5.73
N THR A 213 22.81 0.88 5.08
CA THR A 213 23.23 2.15 4.49
C THR A 213 22.93 2.21 2.99
N GLY A 214 22.38 3.34 2.53
CA GLY A 214 22.10 3.56 1.11
C GLY A 214 20.89 2.79 0.60
N ARG A 215 20.88 2.51 -0.70
CA ARG A 215 19.73 1.90 -1.40
C ARG A 215 20.07 0.49 -1.87
N THR A 216 19.12 -0.42 -1.76
CA THR A 216 19.19 -1.79 -2.25
C THR A 216 19.66 -1.82 -3.70
N ASP A 217 20.76 -2.53 -3.95
CA ASP A 217 21.42 -2.59 -5.25
C ASP A 217 21.63 -4.07 -5.64
N PRO A 218 21.37 -4.49 -6.89
CA PRO A 218 21.61 -5.86 -7.35
C PRO A 218 23.01 -6.42 -7.05
N ARG A 219 24.00 -5.52 -6.92
CA ARG A 219 25.39 -5.85 -6.60
C ARG A 219 25.59 -6.31 -5.16
N ASP A 220 24.60 -6.13 -4.28
CA ASP A 220 24.60 -6.71 -2.94
C ASP A 220 24.54 -8.25 -3.01
N ALA A 221 23.76 -8.81 -3.94
CA ALA A 221 23.65 -10.25 -4.11
C ALA A 221 24.93 -10.91 -4.65
N LEU A 222 25.77 -10.16 -5.38
CA LEU A 222 27.06 -10.66 -5.87
C LEU A 222 28.09 -10.81 -4.77
N TRP A 223 28.09 -9.91 -3.79
CA TRP A 223 28.91 -10.08 -2.58
C TRP A 223 28.57 -11.42 -1.92
N SER A 224 27.29 -11.66 -1.65
CA SER A 224 26.83 -12.89 -1.02
C SER A 224 27.17 -14.13 -1.84
N THR A 225 27.04 -14.05 -3.16
CA THR A 225 27.41 -15.12 -4.10
C THR A 225 28.90 -15.44 -4.02
N ALA A 226 29.75 -14.41 -4.03
CA ALA A 226 31.19 -14.56 -3.92
C ALA A 226 31.59 -15.19 -2.57
N GLN A 227 30.94 -14.81 -1.47
CA GLN A 227 31.17 -15.40 -0.14
C GLN A 227 30.76 -16.88 -0.06
N VAL A 228 29.64 -17.26 -0.69
CA VAL A 228 29.23 -18.68 -0.79
C VAL A 228 30.24 -19.47 -1.63
N MET A 229 30.67 -18.93 -2.78
CA MET A 229 31.66 -19.58 -3.63
C MET A 229 33.02 -19.71 -2.94
N TYR A 230 33.46 -18.69 -2.21
CA TYR A 230 34.67 -18.75 -1.40
C TYR A 230 34.62 -19.90 -0.39
N ARG A 231 33.53 -20.02 0.37
CA ARG A 231 33.36 -21.15 1.31
C ARG A 231 33.37 -22.50 0.61
N LEU A 232 32.74 -22.64 -0.56
CA LEU A 232 32.72 -23.90 -1.30
C LEU A 232 34.11 -24.32 -1.79
N VAL A 233 34.96 -23.35 -2.12
CA VAL A 233 36.34 -23.59 -2.58
C VAL A 233 37.29 -23.86 -1.41
N THR A 234 37.18 -23.10 -0.32
CA THR A 234 38.17 -23.10 0.77
C THR A 234 37.73 -23.91 2.00
N GLY A 235 36.45 -24.25 2.11
CA GLY A 235 35.84 -24.82 3.30
C GLY A 235 35.65 -23.84 4.47
N ARG A 236 36.08 -22.57 4.34
CA ARG A 236 36.11 -21.57 5.41
C ARG A 236 35.28 -20.34 5.04
N PRO A 237 34.68 -19.61 6.01
CA PRO A 237 34.05 -18.32 5.73
C PRO A 237 35.11 -17.28 5.29
N GLY A 238 34.73 -16.36 4.41
CA GLY A 238 35.58 -15.24 3.98
C GLY A 238 35.60 -14.07 4.98
N ASP A 239 36.36 -13.03 4.65
CA ASP A 239 36.38 -11.78 5.41
C ASP A 239 35.03 -11.05 5.25
N PRO A 240 34.42 -10.54 6.34
CA PRO A 240 33.11 -9.90 6.28
C PRO A 240 33.09 -8.54 5.59
N ASP A 241 34.21 -7.81 5.52
CA ASP A 241 34.24 -6.40 5.12
C ASP A 241 35.09 -6.12 3.87
N ARG A 242 35.90 -7.08 3.42
CA ARG A 242 36.82 -6.92 2.28
C ARG A 242 37.12 -8.23 1.55
N GLU A 243 37.93 -8.13 0.49
CA GLU A 243 38.52 -9.28 -0.20
C GLU A 243 39.29 -10.19 0.78
N PRO A 244 39.06 -11.53 0.77
CA PRO A 244 39.87 -12.47 1.54
C PRO A 244 41.36 -12.40 1.16
N ALA A 245 42.25 -12.36 2.15
CA ALA A 245 43.69 -12.17 1.93
C ALA A 245 44.35 -13.29 1.11
N ASP A 246 43.82 -14.51 1.18
CA ASP A 246 44.26 -15.71 0.47
C ASP A 246 43.47 -15.94 -0.85
N LEU A 247 42.62 -15.00 -1.29
CA LEU A 247 41.83 -15.17 -2.51
C LEU A 247 42.73 -15.44 -3.74
N ALA A 248 43.91 -14.81 -3.81
CA ALA A 248 44.86 -14.99 -4.90
C ALA A 248 45.36 -16.43 -5.07
N ASP A 249 45.38 -17.22 -3.99
CA ASP A 249 45.79 -18.63 -4.02
C ASP A 249 44.74 -19.51 -4.71
N HIS A 250 43.50 -19.01 -4.80
CA HIS A 250 42.36 -19.68 -5.43
C HIS A 250 42.11 -19.11 -6.83
N ARG A 251 43.07 -19.32 -7.75
CA ARG A 251 43.10 -18.71 -9.10
C ARG A 251 41.78 -18.71 -9.86
N SER A 252 41.03 -19.82 -9.84
CA SER A 252 39.74 -19.91 -10.56
C SER A 252 38.71 -18.93 -10.00
N LEU A 253 38.64 -18.78 -8.67
CA LEU A 253 37.71 -17.86 -8.00
C LEU A 253 38.19 -16.42 -8.09
N ALA A 254 39.50 -16.18 -7.94
CA ALA A 254 40.10 -14.86 -8.09
C ALA A 254 39.92 -14.29 -9.51
N HIS A 255 39.93 -15.15 -10.53
CA HIS A 255 39.75 -14.72 -11.91
C HIS A 255 38.33 -14.21 -12.19
N THR A 256 37.32 -14.83 -11.60
CA THR A 256 35.91 -14.55 -11.91
C THR A 256 35.24 -13.61 -10.90
N MET A 257 35.53 -13.75 -9.60
CA MET A 257 34.76 -13.15 -8.52
C MET A 257 35.49 -12.07 -7.71
N ARG A 258 36.79 -11.80 -7.99
CA ARG A 258 37.58 -10.81 -7.23
C ARG A 258 36.86 -9.46 -7.13
N SER A 259 36.32 -8.95 -8.23
CA SER A 259 35.62 -7.66 -8.26
C SER A 259 34.31 -7.65 -7.46
N SER A 260 33.72 -8.81 -7.17
CA SER A 260 32.52 -8.93 -6.34
C SER A 260 32.80 -8.69 -4.85
N PHE A 261 34.07 -8.78 -4.42
CA PHE A 261 34.52 -8.44 -3.07
C PHE A 261 34.88 -6.95 -2.88
N ALA A 262 34.59 -6.09 -3.86
CA ALA A 262 34.81 -4.66 -3.69
C ALA A 262 33.99 -4.14 -2.49
N PRO A 263 34.58 -3.37 -1.56
CA PRO A 263 33.90 -2.96 -0.33
C PRO A 263 32.60 -2.18 -0.59
N ARG A 264 32.58 -1.36 -1.64
CA ARG A 264 31.40 -0.59 -2.05
C ARG A 264 30.67 -1.29 -3.20
N ALA A 265 29.35 -1.36 -3.13
CA ALA A 265 28.48 -1.89 -4.16
C ALA A 265 28.70 -1.18 -5.50
N ALA A 266 28.92 0.13 -5.50
CA ALA A 266 29.20 0.93 -6.70
C ALA A 266 30.45 0.47 -7.49
N ASP A 267 31.40 -0.18 -6.83
CA ASP A 267 32.65 -0.67 -7.43
C ASP A 267 32.56 -2.14 -7.88
N ARG A 268 31.48 -2.85 -7.54
CA ARG A 268 31.21 -4.24 -7.98
C ARG A 268 30.62 -4.25 -9.40
N PRO A 269 30.85 -5.29 -10.21
CA PRO A 269 30.20 -5.43 -11.51
C PRO A 269 28.69 -5.62 -11.35
N ALA A 270 27.90 -5.26 -12.36
CA ALA A 270 26.49 -5.64 -12.39
C ALA A 270 26.35 -7.16 -12.60
N PRO A 271 25.32 -7.84 -12.03
CA PRO A 271 25.11 -9.28 -12.22
C PRO A 271 25.08 -9.72 -13.68
N ALA A 272 24.42 -8.94 -14.55
CA ALA A 272 24.36 -9.23 -15.99
C ALA A 272 25.74 -9.14 -16.67
N ALA A 273 26.59 -8.20 -16.25
CA ALA A 273 27.94 -8.06 -16.80
C ALA A 273 28.81 -9.26 -16.40
N LEU A 274 28.74 -9.69 -15.14
CA LEU A 274 29.45 -10.88 -14.68
C LEU A 274 28.92 -12.15 -15.35
N LEU A 275 27.60 -12.27 -15.58
CA LEU A 275 27.04 -13.41 -16.31
C LEU A 275 27.57 -13.47 -17.74
N GLY A 276 27.69 -12.33 -18.42
CA GLY A 276 28.26 -12.25 -19.77
C GLY A 276 29.70 -12.77 -19.86
N LEU A 277 30.47 -12.68 -18.78
CA LEU A 277 31.81 -13.27 -18.69
C LEU A 277 31.77 -14.79 -18.44
N LEU A 278 30.88 -15.25 -17.56
CA LEU A 278 30.78 -16.66 -17.17
C LEU A 278 30.08 -17.54 -18.22
N ALA A 279 29.16 -16.96 -18.98
CA ALA A 279 28.37 -17.65 -19.99
C ALA A 279 28.03 -16.68 -21.15
N PRO A 280 28.97 -16.40 -22.08
CA PRO A 280 28.78 -15.42 -23.16
C PRO A 280 27.58 -15.72 -24.07
N ASP A 281 27.30 -17.00 -24.31
CA ASP A 281 26.16 -17.45 -25.12
C ASP A 281 24.82 -17.31 -24.37
N ARG A 282 24.88 -17.09 -23.06
CA ARG A 282 23.73 -16.96 -22.18
C ARG A 282 23.44 -15.49 -21.96
N ARG A 283 22.58 -14.93 -22.80
CA ARG A 283 22.06 -13.59 -22.54
C ARG A 283 20.97 -13.67 -21.47
N PRO A 284 21.10 -12.93 -20.34
CA PRO A 284 19.95 -12.66 -19.49
C PRO A 284 18.81 -12.12 -20.38
N GLY A 285 17.64 -12.76 -20.34
CA GLY A 285 16.41 -12.20 -20.92
C GLY A 285 16.35 -11.82 -22.41
N ALA A 286 17.40 -11.98 -23.23
CA ALA A 286 17.52 -11.32 -24.56
C ALA A 286 16.68 -11.91 -25.70
N GLY A 287 15.59 -12.60 -25.37
CA GLY A 287 14.51 -12.95 -26.28
C GLY A 287 13.11 -12.65 -25.73
N ARG A 288 12.97 -11.86 -24.65
CA ARG A 288 11.69 -11.69 -23.94
C ARG A 288 11.33 -10.24 -23.60
N THR A 289 11.47 -9.34 -24.57
CA THR A 289 10.96 -7.96 -24.50
C THR A 289 9.44 -7.84 -24.80
N ALA A 290 8.62 -8.79 -24.35
CA ALA A 290 7.15 -8.68 -24.38
C ALA A 290 6.45 -9.15 -23.10
N GLY A 291 7.18 -9.49 -22.03
CA GLY A 291 6.63 -10.13 -20.82
C GLY A 291 7.08 -9.56 -19.48
N GLY A 292 7.71 -8.38 -19.42
CA GLY A 292 7.83 -7.65 -18.17
C GLY A 292 6.46 -7.15 -17.77
N ASP A 293 5.87 -7.70 -16.68
CA ASP A 293 4.51 -7.53 -16.13
C ASP A 293 3.32 -7.34 -17.10
N GLY A 294 3.51 -7.30 -18.42
CA GLY A 294 2.53 -6.93 -19.43
C GLY A 294 2.11 -5.45 -19.44
N LEU A 295 2.68 -4.57 -18.61
CA LEU A 295 2.15 -3.21 -18.40
C LEU A 295 2.83 -2.13 -19.24
N GLY A 296 3.98 -2.42 -19.87
CA GLY A 296 4.79 -1.43 -20.59
C GLY A 296 4.02 -0.59 -21.64
N ARG A 297 3.14 -1.23 -22.42
CA ARG A 297 2.28 -0.52 -23.39
C ARG A 297 1.35 0.49 -22.71
N HIS A 298 0.74 0.10 -21.60
CA HIS A 298 -0.25 0.93 -20.90
C HIS A 298 0.42 2.05 -20.09
N ARG A 299 1.64 1.82 -19.59
CA ARG A 299 2.49 2.87 -19.03
C ARG A 299 2.81 3.95 -20.07
N ALA A 300 3.11 3.57 -21.31
CA ALA A 300 3.32 4.53 -22.40
C ALA A 300 2.02 5.25 -22.83
N GLU A 301 0.85 4.61 -22.68
CA GLU A 301 -0.45 5.26 -22.88
C GLU A 301 -0.70 6.33 -21.82
N PHE A 302 -0.37 6.08 -20.55
CA PHE A 302 -0.38 7.09 -19.49
C PHE A 302 0.52 8.27 -19.83
N ASP A 303 1.79 8.01 -20.18
CA ASP A 303 2.76 9.07 -20.48
C ASP A 303 2.25 10.02 -21.59
N ARG A 304 1.62 9.44 -22.64
CA ARG A 304 0.97 10.22 -23.71
C ARG A 304 -0.24 11.01 -23.23
N ALA A 305 -1.10 10.41 -22.40
CA ALA A 305 -2.29 11.07 -21.89
C ALA A 305 -1.92 12.28 -21.01
N VAL A 306 -0.88 12.15 -20.18
CA VAL A 306 -0.40 13.27 -19.36
C VAL A 306 0.23 14.37 -20.23
N ALA A 307 1.03 14.02 -21.23
CA ALA A 307 1.61 14.99 -22.15
C ALA A 307 0.55 15.81 -22.92
N LEU A 308 -0.60 15.19 -23.25
CA LEU A 308 -1.72 15.88 -23.90
C LEU A 308 -2.45 16.86 -22.96
N LYS A 309 -2.52 16.54 -21.66
CA LYS A 309 -3.16 17.41 -20.65
C LYS A 309 -2.33 18.63 -20.28
N HIS A 310 -1.00 18.52 -20.38
CA HIS A 310 -0.06 19.57 -20.00
C HIS A 310 0.87 19.94 -21.16
N PRO A 311 0.34 20.49 -22.27
CA PRO A 311 1.16 20.88 -23.41
C PRO A 311 2.11 22.02 -23.01
N GLY A 312 3.42 21.80 -23.16
CA GLY A 312 4.45 22.80 -22.86
C GLY A 312 5.18 22.61 -21.53
N ASP A 313 4.77 21.67 -20.68
CA ASP A 313 5.56 21.25 -19.53
C ASP A 313 6.68 20.32 -20.01
N THR A 314 7.91 20.85 -20.09
CA THR A 314 9.11 20.10 -20.54
C THR A 314 9.72 19.26 -19.41
N GLY A 315 9.16 19.31 -18.20
CA GLY A 315 9.54 18.52 -17.02
C GLY A 315 8.60 17.36 -16.71
N LEU A 316 8.77 16.75 -15.53
CA LEU A 316 7.78 15.81 -14.97
C LEU A 316 6.46 16.56 -14.77
N PRO A 317 5.34 16.13 -15.40
CA PRO A 317 4.11 16.90 -15.47
C PRO A 317 3.58 17.37 -14.10
N GLY A 318 3.08 18.61 -14.10
CA GLY A 318 2.60 19.38 -12.97
C GLY A 318 1.58 18.70 -12.04
N TYR A 319 2.11 18.07 -10.98
CA TYR A 319 1.48 18.01 -9.65
C TYR A 319 1.83 19.25 -8.80
N ALA A 320 2.25 20.35 -9.44
CA ALA A 320 2.54 21.60 -8.77
C ALA A 320 1.27 22.22 -8.16
N ALA A 321 1.45 23.10 -7.17
CA ALA A 321 0.34 23.84 -6.57
C ALA A 321 -0.44 24.61 -7.64
N LEU A 322 -1.77 24.50 -7.61
CA LEU A 322 -2.64 25.16 -8.59
C LEU A 322 -2.66 26.69 -8.42
N PRO A 323 -2.47 27.49 -9.50
CA PRO A 323 -2.70 28.92 -9.45
C PRO A 323 -4.16 29.21 -9.05
N GLY A 324 -4.36 30.05 -8.03
CA GLY A 324 -5.69 30.46 -7.55
C GLY A 324 -6.25 29.70 -6.35
N TYR A 325 -5.65 28.57 -5.94
CA TYR A 325 -6.08 27.81 -4.74
C TYR A 325 -5.22 28.09 -3.48
N GLY A 326 -4.16 28.91 -3.61
CA GLY A 326 -3.18 29.17 -2.55
C GLY A 326 -3.03 30.62 -2.05
N ALA A 327 -3.74 31.59 -2.62
CA ALA A 327 -3.69 33.00 -2.20
C ALA A 327 -5.10 33.61 -2.22
N PRO A 328 -5.60 34.19 -1.10
CA PRO A 328 -6.71 35.12 -1.22
C PRO A 328 -6.23 36.31 -2.06
N ALA A 329 -7.13 36.86 -2.88
CA ALA A 329 -6.88 38.10 -3.60
C ALA A 329 -6.34 39.14 -2.63
N ALA A 330 -5.21 39.77 -2.98
CA ALA A 330 -4.73 40.94 -2.27
C ALA A 330 -5.84 41.99 -2.32
N ALA A 331 -6.56 42.16 -1.22
CA ALA A 331 -7.34 43.37 -1.01
C ALA A 331 -6.32 44.52 -0.89
N ASP A 332 -6.49 45.53 -1.75
CA ASP A 332 -5.70 46.75 -1.79
C ASP A 332 -5.43 47.28 -0.38
N GLN A 333 -4.16 47.30 0.00
CA GLN A 333 -3.66 48.00 1.16
C GLN A 333 -3.58 49.48 0.82
N ASP A 334 -4.70 50.18 0.89
CA ASP A 334 -4.70 51.65 1.00
C ASP A 334 -5.87 52.10 1.89
N ALA A 335 -5.71 51.86 3.20
CA ALA A 335 -6.46 52.56 4.23
C ALA A 335 -5.52 52.87 5.39
N THR A 336 -5.11 54.13 5.42
CA THR A 336 -4.28 54.79 6.43
C THR A 336 -4.72 54.53 7.87
N ALA A 337 -3.71 54.36 8.72
CA ALA A 337 -3.79 54.15 10.16
C ALA A 337 -4.69 55.16 10.91
N GLY A 338 -5.59 54.63 11.75
CA GLY A 338 -6.18 55.32 12.90
C GLY A 338 -5.71 54.64 14.20
N PRO A 339 -5.36 55.38 15.26
CA PRO A 339 -4.82 54.79 16.48
C PRO A 339 -5.96 54.44 17.43
N ASP A 340 -6.27 53.15 17.58
CA ASP A 340 -6.82 52.59 18.81
C ASP A 340 -6.59 51.08 18.85
N GLY A 341 -5.83 50.64 19.85
CA GLY A 341 -5.35 49.27 19.98
C GLY A 341 -6.39 48.35 20.63
N ALA A 342 -6.76 47.29 19.91
CA ALA A 342 -7.29 46.06 20.46
C ALA A 342 -6.32 44.90 20.10
N PRO A 343 -5.75 44.17 21.07
CA PRO A 343 -4.95 42.99 20.78
C PRO A 343 -5.90 41.81 20.53
N TYR A 344 -5.63 41.03 19.47
CA TYR A 344 -6.44 39.94 18.89
C TYR A 344 -7.34 40.36 17.71
N GLY A 345 -6.70 40.57 16.56
CA GLY A 345 -7.37 40.64 15.26
C GLY A 345 -7.79 39.26 14.80
N TYR A 346 -9.09 38.97 14.86
CA TYR A 346 -9.71 37.92 14.05
C TYR A 346 -9.44 38.24 12.57
N PRO A 347 -9.10 37.25 11.71
CA PRO A 347 -9.01 37.51 10.28
C PRO A 347 -10.37 38.00 9.79
N ALA A 348 -10.37 39.10 9.03
CA ALA A 348 -11.56 39.66 8.42
C ALA A 348 -12.32 38.56 7.66
N ALA A 349 -13.61 38.42 7.94
CA ALA A 349 -14.49 37.44 7.32
C ALA A 349 -14.39 37.52 5.78
N ASP A 350 -14.16 36.38 5.14
CA ASP A 350 -14.24 36.22 3.69
C ASP A 350 -15.66 36.65 3.24
N PRO A 351 -15.83 37.65 2.36
CA PRO A 351 -17.14 38.19 2.00
C PRO A 351 -18.12 37.15 1.40
N GLY A 352 -17.63 35.98 0.97
CA GLY A 352 -18.40 34.91 0.33
C GLY A 352 -19.21 33.97 1.24
N GLY A 353 -19.01 33.96 2.57
CA GLY A 353 -19.62 32.95 3.44
C GLY A 353 -19.03 31.53 3.25
N VAL A 354 -19.24 30.65 4.23
CA VAL A 354 -18.77 29.25 4.21
C VAL A 354 -19.96 28.34 3.87
N LEU A 355 -19.74 27.24 3.15
CA LEU A 355 -20.81 26.25 2.96
C LEU A 355 -20.98 25.40 4.22
N CYS A 356 -22.21 25.34 4.72
CA CYS A 356 -22.57 24.45 5.81
C CYS A 356 -22.25 22.99 5.42
N PRO A 357 -21.58 22.20 6.29
CA PRO A 357 -21.22 20.83 5.94
C PRO A 357 -22.42 19.87 5.91
N TYR A 358 -23.57 20.23 6.48
CA TYR A 358 -24.74 19.35 6.53
C TYR A 358 -25.78 19.67 5.46
N CYS A 359 -26.19 20.93 5.32
CA CYS A 359 -27.18 21.33 4.30
C CYS A 359 -26.58 21.97 3.06
N LEU A 360 -25.29 22.34 3.08
CA LEU A 360 -24.56 22.94 1.95
C LEU A 360 -25.08 24.30 1.51
N GLU A 361 -25.95 24.91 2.32
CA GLU A 361 -26.34 26.29 2.14
C GLU A 361 -25.22 27.22 2.66
N PRO A 362 -25.02 28.39 2.03
CA PRO A 362 -24.10 29.39 2.54
C PRO A 362 -24.49 29.82 3.96
N ILE A 363 -23.55 29.74 4.89
CA ILE A 363 -23.68 30.20 6.25
C ILE A 363 -22.55 31.15 6.60
N ARG A 364 -22.85 32.16 7.40
CA ARG A 364 -21.88 33.09 7.97
C ARG A 364 -21.81 32.88 9.47
N PHE A 365 -20.63 33.05 10.03
CA PHE A 365 -20.46 33.05 11.47
C PHE A 365 -21.30 34.18 12.10
N ASP A 366 -22.16 33.82 13.05
CA ASP A 366 -22.96 34.75 13.84
C ASP A 366 -22.69 34.51 15.34
N PRO A 367 -21.99 35.43 16.02
CA PRO A 367 -21.66 35.30 17.43
C PRO A 367 -22.89 35.36 18.37
N ASN A 368 -24.08 35.69 17.85
CA ASN A 368 -25.32 35.74 18.64
C ASN A 368 -26.15 34.46 18.53
N ALA A 369 -25.79 33.53 17.64
CA ALA A 369 -26.53 32.30 17.38
C ALA A 369 -25.76 31.05 17.88
N LEU A 370 -25.04 31.20 18.99
CA LEU A 370 -24.15 30.17 19.53
C LEU A 370 -24.83 29.31 20.60
N TYR A 371 -24.39 28.06 20.67
CA TYR A 371 -24.86 27.05 21.60
C TYR A 371 -23.65 26.29 22.16
N VAL A 372 -23.72 25.90 23.43
CA VAL A 372 -22.72 25.04 24.07
C VAL A 372 -23.40 23.83 24.72
N PRO A 373 -22.77 22.65 24.70
CA PRO A 373 -23.30 21.48 25.39
C PRO A 373 -23.24 21.68 26.91
N ASP A 374 -24.29 21.28 27.61
CA ASP A 374 -24.32 21.23 29.06
C ASP A 374 -23.73 19.91 29.62
N ALA A 375 -23.87 19.68 30.93
CA ALA A 375 -23.35 18.48 31.59
C ALA A 375 -24.00 17.16 31.12
N VAL A 376 -25.18 17.23 30.47
CA VAL A 376 -25.87 16.08 29.87
C VAL A 376 -25.80 16.08 28.34
N GLN A 377 -24.98 16.95 27.76
CA GLN A 377 -24.77 17.13 26.31
C GLN A 377 -25.96 17.75 25.56
N ASP A 378 -26.89 18.40 26.27
CA ASP A 378 -27.94 19.19 25.66
C ASP A 378 -27.41 20.58 25.31
N LEU A 379 -27.69 21.03 24.08
CA LEU A 379 -27.21 22.32 23.57
C LEU A 379 -28.02 23.48 24.13
N GLN A 380 -27.36 24.35 24.90
CA GLN A 380 -27.95 25.55 25.48
C GLN A 380 -27.43 26.82 24.79
N PRO A 381 -28.28 27.86 24.58
CA PRO A 381 -27.83 29.12 24.02
C PRO A 381 -26.68 29.74 24.83
N TYR A 382 -25.61 30.12 24.14
CA TYR A 382 -24.41 30.72 24.71
C TYR A 382 -24.32 32.20 24.30
N ARG A 383 -24.09 33.08 25.27
CA ARG A 383 -23.95 34.52 25.04
C ARG A 383 -22.50 34.97 25.21
N PHE A 384 -21.94 35.46 24.13
CA PHE A 384 -20.57 35.94 24.01
C PHE A 384 -20.18 37.04 25.02
N ALA A 385 -21.15 37.82 25.51
CA ALA A 385 -20.92 38.98 26.38
C ALA A 385 -20.49 38.63 27.82
N ASP A 386 -20.64 37.37 28.22
CA ASP A 386 -20.45 36.96 29.62
C ASP A 386 -19.00 36.58 29.95
N GLN A 387 -18.14 36.35 28.94
CA GLN A 387 -16.75 35.88 29.11
C GLN A 387 -15.73 36.98 28.76
N GLN A 388 -15.00 37.48 29.76
CA GLN A 388 -13.98 38.53 29.58
C GLN A 388 -12.56 38.00 29.37
N ASN A 389 -12.30 36.71 29.64
CA ASN A 389 -10.97 36.13 29.46
C ASN A 389 -10.80 35.58 28.04
N PRO A 390 -9.89 36.12 27.20
CA PRO A 390 -9.75 35.72 25.80
C PRO A 390 -9.29 34.27 25.63
N ARG A 391 -8.56 33.70 26.60
CA ARG A 391 -8.13 32.29 26.55
C ARG A 391 -9.28 31.33 26.85
N VAL A 392 -10.13 31.70 27.81
CA VAL A 392 -11.30 30.90 28.17
C VAL A 392 -12.34 30.98 27.06
N LEU A 393 -12.56 32.18 26.50
CA LEU A 393 -13.40 32.38 25.33
C LEU A 393 -12.95 31.53 24.13
N ALA A 394 -11.65 31.50 23.84
CA ALA A 394 -11.13 30.68 22.74
C ALA A 394 -11.34 29.17 22.95
N ASP A 395 -11.32 28.71 24.20
CA ASP A 395 -11.59 27.31 24.55
C ASP A 395 -13.09 26.98 24.51
N GLU A 396 -13.94 27.86 25.04
CA GLU A 396 -15.40 27.74 24.98
C GLU A 396 -15.91 27.74 23.53
N LEU A 397 -15.37 28.62 22.67
CA LEU A 397 -15.69 28.64 21.24
C LEU A 397 -15.22 27.38 20.50
N ARG A 398 -14.25 26.63 21.03
CA ARG A 398 -13.85 25.34 20.45
C ARG A 398 -14.92 24.26 20.67
N GLY A 399 -15.63 24.33 21.79
CA GLY A 399 -16.77 23.45 22.11
C GLY A 399 -18.12 23.97 21.60
N ALA A 400 -18.18 25.22 21.15
CA ALA A 400 -19.43 25.85 20.74
C ALA A 400 -19.88 25.44 19.33
N PHE A 401 -21.18 25.54 19.13
CA PHE A 401 -21.86 25.33 17.87
C PHE A 401 -22.68 26.55 17.47
N GLN A 402 -22.87 26.75 16.17
CA GLN A 402 -23.84 27.70 15.63
C GLN A 402 -25.02 26.95 15.02
N LEU A 403 -26.25 27.39 15.32
CA LEU A 403 -27.44 26.84 14.70
C LEU A 403 -27.53 27.30 13.23
N CYS A 404 -27.63 26.33 12.33
CA CYS A 404 -28.06 26.55 10.95
C CYS A 404 -29.55 26.20 10.86
N GLU A 405 -30.35 27.10 10.30
CA GLU A 405 -31.79 26.89 10.12
C GLU A 405 -32.12 25.76 9.13
N GLY A 406 -31.12 25.27 8.40
CA GLY A 406 -31.27 24.21 7.42
C GLY A 406 -31.56 24.71 6.02
N GLY A 407 -31.80 23.76 5.13
CA GLY A 407 -32.24 24.02 3.76
C GLY A 407 -33.64 23.44 3.53
N PRO A 408 -34.22 23.60 2.33
CA PRO A 408 -35.57 23.11 2.02
C PRO A 408 -35.79 21.61 2.28
N ALA A 409 -34.71 20.82 2.31
CA ALA A 409 -34.72 19.36 2.49
C ALA A 409 -33.98 18.88 3.75
N THR A 410 -33.40 19.79 4.55
CA THR A 410 -32.54 19.42 5.68
C THR A 410 -33.00 20.16 6.93
N PRO A 411 -33.30 19.47 8.05
CA PRO A 411 -33.75 20.11 9.27
C PRO A 411 -32.65 21.03 9.87
N PRO A 412 -33.01 21.90 10.82
CA PRO A 412 -32.05 22.70 11.56
C PRO A 412 -30.99 21.81 12.23
N HIS A 413 -29.74 22.25 12.21
CA HIS A 413 -28.60 21.48 12.72
C HIS A 413 -27.49 22.42 13.20
N HIS A 414 -26.58 21.87 14.00
CA HIS A 414 -25.56 22.63 14.71
C HIS A 414 -24.19 22.43 14.06
N ILE A 415 -23.50 23.52 13.73
CA ILE A 415 -22.20 23.52 13.07
C ILE A 415 -21.13 23.95 14.07
N PRO A 416 -20.03 23.20 14.25
CA PRO A 416 -18.95 23.64 15.11
C PRO A 416 -18.40 25.02 14.72
N VAL A 417 -18.26 25.92 15.68
CA VAL A 417 -17.74 27.28 15.44
C VAL A 417 -16.35 27.27 14.79
N PRO A 418 -15.40 26.37 15.14
CA PRO A 418 -14.09 26.35 14.49
C PRO A 418 -14.15 26.06 12.98
N TYR A 419 -15.20 25.40 12.49
CA TYR A 419 -15.42 25.19 11.06
C TYR A 419 -15.73 26.51 10.32
N LEU A 420 -16.41 27.45 10.98
CA LEU A 420 -16.84 28.73 10.39
C LEU A 420 -15.79 29.84 10.51
N THR A 421 -14.85 29.71 11.45
CA THR A 421 -13.94 30.79 11.86
C THR A 421 -12.50 30.62 11.37
N ASN A 422 -12.12 29.45 10.85
CA ASN A 422 -10.75 29.16 10.38
C ASN A 422 -10.60 29.26 8.86
N GLY A 423 -11.32 30.17 8.20
CA GLY A 423 -11.26 30.37 6.75
C GLY A 423 -12.03 29.32 5.93
N ARG A 424 -11.93 29.39 4.60
CA ARG A 424 -12.69 28.52 3.69
C ARG A 424 -12.29 27.05 3.88
N PRO A 425 -13.22 26.14 4.23
CA PRO A 425 -12.98 24.71 4.31
C PRO A 425 -12.42 24.16 2.99
N LEU A 426 -11.54 23.16 3.09
CA LEU A 426 -11.17 22.28 1.98
C LEU A 426 -12.08 21.05 2.05
N THR A 427 -13.00 20.90 1.10
CA THR A 427 -13.96 19.78 1.08
C THR A 427 -13.48 18.63 0.19
N VAL A 428 -13.46 17.42 0.74
CA VAL A 428 -13.03 16.20 0.06
C VAL A 428 -14.18 15.20 0.00
N ALA A 429 -14.59 14.82 -1.22
CA ALA A 429 -15.67 13.87 -1.43
C ALA A 429 -15.18 12.51 -1.93
N MET A 430 -15.61 11.44 -1.25
CA MET A 430 -15.34 10.05 -1.59
C MET A 430 -16.44 9.51 -2.51
N ILE A 431 -16.09 9.03 -3.70
CA ILE A 431 -17.04 8.60 -4.73
C ILE A 431 -16.81 7.12 -5.08
N GLY A 432 -17.91 6.37 -5.17
CA GLY A 432 -17.94 4.99 -5.65
C GLY A 432 -19.23 4.28 -5.23
N GLN A 433 -19.47 3.10 -5.78
CA GLN A 433 -20.60 2.25 -5.39
C GLN A 433 -20.60 1.84 -3.90
N SER A 434 -21.72 1.31 -3.44
CA SER A 434 -21.81 0.63 -2.14
C SER A 434 -20.76 -0.49 -2.07
N ASN A 435 -20.19 -0.72 -0.89
CA ASN A 435 -19.21 -1.78 -0.62
C ASN A 435 -17.83 -1.65 -1.29
N THR A 436 -17.54 -0.54 -2.01
CA THR A 436 -16.19 -0.33 -2.59
C THR A 436 -15.09 -0.09 -1.56
N GLY A 437 -15.47 0.08 -0.28
CA GLY A 437 -14.53 0.27 0.84
C GLY A 437 -14.36 1.73 1.27
N LYS A 438 -15.13 2.68 0.71
CA LYS A 438 -15.05 4.12 1.03
C LYS A 438 -15.03 4.41 2.53
N SER A 439 -16.00 3.87 3.28
CA SER A 439 -16.12 4.17 4.70
C SER A 439 -14.99 3.57 5.53
N HIS A 440 -14.42 2.42 5.13
CA HIS A 440 -13.22 1.85 5.77
C HIS A 440 -11.97 2.70 5.44
N LEU A 441 -11.81 3.08 4.17
CA LEU A 441 -10.71 3.94 3.72
C LEU A 441 -10.74 5.30 4.43
N LEU A 442 -11.90 5.94 4.51
CA LEU A 442 -12.06 7.24 5.16
C LEU A 442 -11.84 7.15 6.68
N THR A 443 -12.38 6.11 7.33
CA THR A 443 -12.15 5.90 8.77
C THR A 443 -10.67 5.73 9.08
N GLN A 444 -9.94 4.95 8.28
CA GLN A 444 -8.50 4.77 8.47
C GLN A 444 -7.69 5.99 8.06
N MET A 445 -8.12 6.76 7.05
CA MET A 445 -7.50 8.03 6.70
C MET A 445 -7.55 9.00 7.90
N ILE A 446 -8.72 9.17 8.53
CA ILE A 446 -8.86 10.02 9.71
C ILE A 446 -8.05 9.47 10.90
N ALA A 447 -8.04 8.15 11.10
CA ALA A 447 -7.26 7.51 12.17
C ALA A 447 -5.74 7.74 12.00
N GLU A 448 -5.21 7.61 10.78
CA GLU A 448 -3.78 7.89 10.53
C GLU A 448 -3.46 9.39 10.65
N ILE A 449 -4.39 10.30 10.28
CA ILE A 449 -4.22 11.74 10.59
C ILE A 449 -4.11 11.92 12.11
N ALA A 450 -5.00 11.28 12.87
CA ALA A 450 -5.03 11.36 14.32
C ALA A 450 -3.76 10.82 14.99
N ASP A 451 -3.08 9.87 14.36
CA ASP A 451 -1.78 9.34 14.75
C ASP A 451 -0.58 10.22 14.29
N ASP A 452 -0.82 11.49 13.94
CA ASP A 452 0.19 12.49 13.51
C ASP A 452 0.97 12.11 12.24
N ARG A 453 0.40 11.28 11.37
CA ARG A 453 1.11 10.79 10.17
C ARG A 453 1.26 11.82 9.06
N LEU A 454 0.61 12.98 9.19
CA LEU A 454 0.83 14.13 8.30
C LEU A 454 2.04 14.99 8.69
N LYS A 455 2.54 14.85 9.93
CA LYS A 455 3.65 15.65 10.46
C LYS A 455 4.95 15.61 9.62
N PRO A 456 5.36 14.46 9.03
CA PRO A 456 6.54 14.41 8.15
C PRO A 456 6.41 15.28 6.90
N TYR A 457 5.19 15.69 6.52
CA TYR A 457 4.91 16.55 5.38
C TYR A 457 4.71 18.02 5.78
N GLY A 458 5.02 18.37 7.04
CA GLY A 458 4.88 19.74 7.56
C GLY A 458 3.43 20.14 7.87
N VAL A 459 2.52 19.17 7.99
CA VAL A 459 1.11 19.43 8.32
C VAL A 459 0.79 18.88 9.70
N SER A 460 0.30 19.73 10.59
CA SER A 460 -0.29 19.33 11.87
C SER A 460 -1.81 19.41 11.82
N TRP A 461 -2.48 18.80 12.78
CA TRP A 461 -3.93 18.76 12.83
C TRP A 461 -4.45 19.01 14.25
N GLN A 462 -5.71 19.42 14.33
CA GLN A 462 -6.51 19.51 15.56
C GLN A 462 -7.96 19.11 15.22
N SER A 463 -8.72 18.62 16.20
CA SER A 463 -10.15 18.40 15.99
C SER A 463 -10.89 19.72 15.83
N VAL A 464 -11.88 19.77 14.92
CA VAL A 464 -12.80 20.91 14.82
C VAL A 464 -13.68 21.00 16.07
N ASN A 465 -14.12 19.83 16.59
CA ASN A 465 -14.80 19.70 17.88
C ASN A 465 -14.27 18.45 18.60
N PRO A 466 -13.75 18.55 19.84
CA PRO A 466 -13.19 17.41 20.56
C PRO A 466 -14.19 16.28 20.86
N GLU A 467 -15.45 16.59 21.17
CA GLU A 467 -16.46 15.60 21.53
C GLU A 467 -16.93 14.80 20.31
N GLN A 468 -17.22 15.48 19.19
CA GLN A 468 -17.56 14.83 17.92
C GLN A 468 -16.43 13.91 17.46
N HIS A 469 -15.18 14.39 17.55
CA HIS A 469 -14.02 13.58 17.21
C HIS A 469 -13.88 12.34 18.11
N ALA A 470 -14.09 12.49 19.43
CA ALA A 470 -14.03 11.36 20.36
C ALA A 470 -15.13 10.32 20.08
N SER A 471 -16.36 10.75 19.76
CA SER A 471 -17.43 9.85 19.32
C SER A 471 -17.04 9.12 18.03
N PHE A 472 -16.51 9.82 17.02
CA PHE A 472 -16.04 9.19 15.79
C PHE A 472 -14.98 8.11 16.05
N LEU A 473 -14.01 8.39 16.92
CA LEU A 473 -12.98 7.42 17.29
C LEU A 473 -13.58 6.18 17.95
N ASN A 474 -14.50 6.35 18.91
CA ASN A 474 -15.11 5.24 19.65
C ASN A 474 -16.08 4.42 18.79
N ASP A 475 -16.81 5.06 17.89
CA ASP A 475 -17.86 4.40 17.10
C ASP A 475 -17.33 3.75 15.81
N ARG A 476 -16.18 4.23 15.30
CA ARG A 476 -15.65 3.82 13.99
C ARG A 476 -14.20 3.33 14.06
N VAL A 477 -13.31 4.08 14.69
CA VAL A 477 -11.87 3.75 14.66
C VAL A 477 -11.55 2.58 15.58
N VAL A 478 -11.99 2.61 16.85
CA VAL A 478 -11.73 1.56 17.83
C VAL A 478 -12.29 0.20 17.38
N PRO A 479 -13.58 0.09 16.97
CA PRO A 479 -14.13 -1.18 16.52
C PRO A 479 -13.38 -1.76 15.32
N LEU A 480 -12.97 -0.90 14.38
CA LEU A 480 -12.21 -1.33 13.20
C LEU A 480 -10.80 -1.79 13.58
N ARG A 481 -10.10 -1.06 14.45
CA ARG A 481 -8.76 -1.46 14.95
C ARG A 481 -8.80 -2.76 15.76
N ASP A 482 -9.90 -3.02 16.45
CA ASP A 482 -10.17 -4.29 17.15
C ASP A 482 -10.49 -5.45 16.19
N GLY A 483 -10.51 -5.21 14.88
CA GLY A 483 -10.71 -6.22 13.85
C GLY A 483 -12.17 -6.49 13.50
N ASN A 484 -13.12 -5.64 13.93
CA ASN A 484 -14.52 -5.75 13.52
C ASN A 484 -14.76 -5.03 12.18
N VAL A 485 -15.66 -5.58 11.37
CA VAL A 485 -16.09 -4.94 10.12
C VAL A 485 -17.07 -3.81 10.44
N LEU A 486 -16.88 -2.64 9.82
CA LEU A 486 -17.80 -1.52 10.00
C LEU A 486 -19.13 -1.83 9.31
N ALA A 487 -20.24 -1.54 10.00
CA ALA A 487 -21.58 -1.64 9.43
C ALA A 487 -21.69 -0.83 8.12
N HIS A 488 -22.38 -1.40 7.14
CA HIS A 488 -22.63 -0.75 5.86
C HIS A 488 -23.40 0.55 6.06
N THR A 489 -23.00 1.60 5.34
CA THR A 489 -23.62 2.93 5.39
C THR A 489 -25.09 2.95 4.92
N ALA A 490 -25.61 1.86 4.35
CA ALA A 490 -26.93 1.78 3.72
C ALA A 490 -28.15 1.66 4.68
N GLY A 491 -28.00 1.89 6.00
CA GLY A 491 -29.04 1.54 6.97
C GLY A 491 -29.45 2.59 8.01
N LEU A 492 -28.89 3.81 8.01
CA LEU A 492 -29.05 4.77 9.12
C LEU A 492 -29.60 6.15 8.72
N GLY A 493 -30.45 6.20 7.70
CA GLY A 493 -31.19 7.42 7.35
C GLY A 493 -31.65 7.42 5.89
N ALA A 494 -32.93 7.12 5.66
CA ALA A 494 -33.53 7.24 4.34
C ALA A 494 -33.69 8.73 3.99
N GLY A 495 -32.68 9.33 3.34
CA GLY A 495 -32.81 10.70 2.83
C GLY A 495 -31.53 11.43 2.42
N ASP A 496 -30.35 11.03 2.88
CA ASP A 496 -29.15 11.87 2.77
C ASP A 496 -28.18 11.39 1.67
N SER A 497 -28.19 12.07 0.53
CA SER A 497 -27.42 11.68 -0.68
C SER A 497 -25.90 11.96 -0.61
N ALA A 498 -25.48 12.84 0.31
CA ALA A 498 -24.08 13.12 0.60
C ALA A 498 -23.92 13.26 2.12
N ARG A 499 -23.18 12.33 2.75
CA ARG A 499 -23.06 12.30 4.21
C ARG A 499 -21.77 12.97 4.66
N PHE A 500 -21.90 14.04 5.45
CA PHE A 500 -20.79 14.60 6.21
C PHE A 500 -20.28 13.56 7.23
N VAL A 501 -18.98 13.30 7.23
CA VAL A 501 -18.39 12.28 8.10
C VAL A 501 -17.65 12.91 9.27
N GLU A 502 -16.71 13.80 8.99
CA GLU A 502 -15.88 14.45 10.01
C GLU A 502 -15.19 15.68 9.41
N SER A 503 -14.77 16.62 10.27
CA SER A 503 -13.90 17.71 9.89
C SER A 503 -12.74 17.92 10.86
N LEU A 504 -11.56 18.20 10.33
CA LEU A 504 -10.35 18.45 11.10
C LEU A 504 -9.80 19.83 10.76
N LEU A 505 -9.17 20.52 11.71
CA LEU A 505 -8.37 21.70 11.42
C LEU A 505 -6.98 21.22 11.02
N ILE A 506 -6.51 21.62 9.85
CA ILE A 506 -5.14 21.36 9.40
C ILE A 506 -4.34 22.66 9.45
N THR A 507 -3.10 22.58 9.91
CA THR A 507 -2.15 23.70 9.90
C THR A 507 -0.99 23.33 8.99
N ASP A 508 -0.76 24.14 7.96
CA ASP A 508 0.35 23.92 7.03
C ASP A 508 1.71 24.38 7.59
N ALA A 509 2.79 24.10 6.87
CA ALA A 509 4.15 24.47 7.28
C ALA A 509 4.37 26.00 7.40
N ARG A 510 3.45 26.80 6.84
CA ARG A 510 3.45 28.27 6.91
C ARG A 510 2.58 28.79 8.06
N GLY A 511 2.01 27.90 8.88
CA GLY A 511 1.14 28.23 10.00
C GLY A 511 -0.29 28.59 9.60
N ARG A 512 -0.70 28.35 8.35
CA ARG A 512 -2.07 28.65 7.90
C ARG A 512 -2.99 27.52 8.34
N VAL A 513 -4.04 27.89 9.08
CA VAL A 513 -5.07 26.98 9.59
C VAL A 513 -6.28 26.99 8.66
N ARG A 514 -6.83 25.82 8.34
CA ARG A 514 -8.14 25.72 7.69
C ARG A 514 -8.88 24.42 8.01
N PRO A 515 -10.21 24.37 7.93
CA PRO A 515 -10.96 23.13 8.02
C PRO A 515 -10.70 22.22 6.81
N LEU A 516 -10.59 20.92 7.06
CA LEU A 516 -10.57 19.84 6.09
C LEU A 516 -11.80 18.96 6.37
N ALA A 517 -12.76 18.93 5.45
CA ALA A 517 -14.05 18.29 5.64
C ALA A 517 -14.22 17.08 4.72
N PHE A 518 -14.66 15.95 5.27
CA PHE A 518 -14.81 14.71 4.52
C PHE A 518 -16.27 14.32 4.31
N PHE A 519 -16.57 13.87 3.10
CA PHE A 519 -17.90 13.45 2.68
C PHE A 519 -17.87 12.05 2.07
N ASP A 520 -18.83 11.21 2.45
CA ASP A 520 -19.06 9.88 1.88
C ASP A 520 -20.29 9.95 0.95
N LEU A 521 -20.08 9.77 -0.36
CA LEU A 521 -21.17 9.82 -1.34
C LEU A 521 -21.52 8.40 -1.77
N ALA A 522 -22.76 7.99 -1.47
CA ALA A 522 -23.27 6.71 -1.92
C ALA A 522 -23.58 6.74 -3.42
N GLY A 523 -23.00 5.79 -4.17
CA GLY A 523 -23.18 5.71 -5.63
C GLY A 523 -24.63 5.55 -6.08
N GLU A 524 -25.46 4.92 -5.24
CA GLU A 524 -26.88 4.67 -5.52
C GLU A 524 -27.74 5.93 -5.31
N ASP A 525 -27.34 6.80 -4.38
CA ASP A 525 -28.01 8.06 -4.08
C ASP A 525 -27.61 9.16 -5.07
N LEU A 526 -26.48 8.99 -5.77
CA LEU A 526 -26.08 9.88 -6.85
C LEU A 526 -27.13 9.98 -7.97
N LEU A 527 -27.96 8.96 -8.17
CA LEU A 527 -28.91 8.92 -9.28
C LEU A 527 -30.23 9.68 -9.01
N ARG A 528 -30.47 10.21 -7.80
CA ARG A 528 -31.84 10.48 -7.35
C ARG A 528 -32.24 11.94 -7.03
N THR A 529 -31.36 12.95 -6.95
CA THR A 529 -31.80 14.28 -6.41
C THR A 529 -31.03 15.53 -6.86
N ASP A 530 -31.72 16.67 -6.97
CA ASP A 530 -31.19 18.02 -7.27
C ASP A 530 -30.31 18.63 -6.16
N ALA A 531 -30.47 18.21 -4.90
CA ALA A 531 -29.66 18.68 -3.76
C ALA A 531 -28.16 18.33 -3.92
N LEU A 532 -27.88 17.24 -4.61
CA LEU A 532 -26.54 16.73 -4.86
C LEU A 532 -25.77 17.52 -5.93
N LEU A 533 -26.47 18.21 -6.84
CA LEU A 533 -25.83 19.16 -7.77
C LEU A 533 -25.20 20.32 -7.00
N ARG A 534 -25.89 20.87 -6.00
CA ARG A 534 -25.34 21.93 -5.14
C ARG A 534 -24.14 21.46 -4.35
N PHE A 535 -24.18 20.21 -3.86
CA PHE A 535 -23.02 19.60 -3.22
C PHE A 535 -21.80 19.56 -4.14
N LEU A 536 -21.93 19.00 -5.34
CA LEU A 536 -20.81 18.84 -6.28
C LEU A 536 -20.22 20.19 -6.74
N LEU A 537 -20.99 21.28 -6.70
CA LEU A 537 -20.50 22.64 -6.97
C LEU A 537 -19.59 23.18 -5.86
N GLY A 538 -19.73 22.71 -4.62
CA GLY A 538 -18.97 23.15 -3.45
C GLY A 538 -17.73 22.32 -3.12
N ILE A 539 -17.42 21.29 -3.91
CA ILE A 539 -16.31 20.37 -3.64
C ILE A 539 -14.98 20.90 -4.16
N ASP A 540 -13.96 20.88 -3.31
CA ASP A 540 -12.60 21.26 -3.68
C ASP A 540 -11.72 20.09 -4.13
N ALA A 541 -12.06 18.85 -3.77
CA ALA A 541 -11.33 17.66 -4.19
C ALA A 541 -12.16 16.37 -4.20
N LEU A 542 -11.79 15.44 -5.09
CA LEU A 542 -12.52 14.19 -5.31
C LEU A 542 -11.60 12.98 -5.13
N VAL A 543 -12.10 11.94 -4.45
CA VAL A 543 -11.44 10.64 -4.32
C VAL A 543 -12.34 9.55 -4.89
N PHE A 544 -11.98 9.02 -6.05
CA PHE A 544 -12.68 7.94 -6.73
C PHE A 544 -12.15 6.59 -6.26
N VAL A 545 -13.02 5.78 -5.66
CA VAL A 545 -12.65 4.52 -5.01
C VAL A 545 -12.96 3.33 -5.91
N VAL A 546 -11.91 2.67 -6.40
CA VAL A 546 -12.00 1.47 -7.23
C VAL A 546 -11.94 0.22 -6.35
N ASP A 547 -12.97 -0.61 -6.44
CA ASP A 547 -12.98 -1.95 -5.86
C ASP A 547 -12.44 -2.96 -6.87
N PRO A 548 -11.29 -3.61 -6.61
CA PRO A 548 -10.74 -4.60 -7.54
C PRO A 548 -11.68 -5.80 -7.76
N THR A 549 -12.57 -6.12 -6.81
CA THR A 549 -13.54 -7.22 -6.97
C THR A 549 -14.63 -6.89 -7.99
N LEU A 550 -14.94 -5.61 -8.21
CA LEU A 550 -15.86 -5.17 -9.27
C LEU A 550 -15.13 -4.87 -10.58
N ALA A 551 -13.91 -4.35 -10.48
CA ALA A 551 -13.19 -3.84 -11.64
C ALA A 551 -12.40 -4.91 -12.39
N MET A 552 -11.79 -5.88 -11.70
CA MET A 552 -10.75 -6.74 -12.29
C MET A 552 -11.17 -8.22 -12.39
N PRO A 553 -11.05 -8.85 -13.58
CA PRO A 553 -11.37 -10.27 -13.80
C PRO A 553 -10.17 -11.16 -13.42
N LEU A 554 -9.66 -11.02 -12.20
CA LEU A 554 -8.53 -11.82 -11.71
C LEU A 554 -9.03 -13.07 -10.96
N PRO A 555 -8.50 -14.28 -11.23
CA PRO A 555 -9.01 -15.53 -10.65
C PRO A 555 -8.98 -15.56 -9.11
N GLN A 556 -7.96 -14.95 -8.48
CA GLN A 556 -7.88 -14.88 -7.01
C GLN A 556 -9.04 -14.11 -6.37
N LEU A 557 -9.81 -13.33 -7.15
CA LEU A 557 -10.99 -12.60 -6.69
C LEU A 557 -12.30 -13.37 -6.90
N ASP A 558 -12.28 -14.52 -7.60
CA ASP A 558 -13.49 -15.28 -7.96
C ASP A 558 -14.28 -15.75 -6.75
N GLU A 559 -13.60 -16.27 -5.73
CA GLU A 559 -14.23 -16.77 -4.49
C GLU A 559 -14.95 -15.62 -3.76
N ILE A 560 -14.29 -14.47 -3.63
CA ILE A 560 -14.82 -13.28 -2.97
C ILE A 560 -16.02 -12.75 -3.75
N ARG A 561 -15.91 -12.65 -5.09
CA ARG A 561 -17.01 -12.23 -5.94
C ARG A 561 -18.22 -13.15 -5.79
N THR A 562 -18.00 -14.46 -5.80
CA THR A 562 -19.07 -15.45 -5.65
C THR A 562 -19.75 -15.33 -4.28
N ALA A 563 -18.97 -15.20 -3.20
CA ALA A 563 -19.49 -15.05 -1.84
C ALA A 563 -20.31 -13.77 -1.65
N LEU A 564 -19.95 -12.69 -2.35
CA LEU A 564 -20.63 -11.40 -2.27
C LEU A 564 -21.70 -11.19 -3.36
N GLY A 565 -21.92 -12.18 -4.25
CA GLY A 565 -22.86 -12.05 -5.37
C GLY A 565 -22.47 -10.96 -6.38
N LEU A 566 -21.17 -10.70 -6.54
CA LEU A 566 -20.65 -9.62 -7.39
C LEU A 566 -20.25 -10.14 -8.78
N HIS A 567 -20.42 -9.28 -9.77
CA HIS A 567 -19.96 -9.51 -11.15
C HIS A 567 -18.95 -8.43 -11.55
N VAL A 568 -18.01 -8.82 -12.43
CA VAL A 568 -17.05 -7.87 -12.99
C VAL A 568 -17.81 -6.88 -13.87
N ASN A 569 -17.69 -5.60 -13.58
CA ASN A 569 -18.27 -4.52 -14.33
C ASN A 569 -17.21 -3.88 -15.22
N ARG A 570 -17.30 -4.08 -16.54
CA ARG A 570 -16.35 -3.52 -17.51
C ARG A 570 -16.69 -2.10 -17.95
N ASP A 571 -17.90 -1.64 -17.66
CA ASP A 571 -18.42 -0.33 -18.07
C ASP A 571 -18.05 0.78 -17.07
N GLY A 572 -17.24 0.45 -16.05
CA GLY A 572 -16.81 1.37 -15.01
C GLY A 572 -17.86 1.54 -13.91
N ASP A 573 -17.54 2.36 -12.91
CA ASP A 573 -18.48 2.67 -11.84
C ASP A 573 -19.47 3.77 -12.29
N PRO A 574 -20.80 3.51 -12.29
CA PRO A 574 -21.82 4.52 -12.62
C PRO A 574 -21.78 5.76 -11.73
N ALA A 575 -21.31 5.63 -10.48
CA ALA A 575 -21.12 6.76 -9.56
C ALA A 575 -20.07 7.74 -10.10
N PHE A 576 -19.03 7.24 -10.78
CA PHE A 576 -17.96 8.08 -11.33
C PHE A 576 -18.52 8.95 -12.44
N ALA A 577 -19.25 8.35 -13.39
CA ALA A 577 -19.90 9.06 -14.49
C ALA A 577 -20.84 10.16 -13.97
N THR A 578 -21.70 9.79 -13.01
CA THR A 578 -22.71 10.70 -12.45
C THR A 578 -22.09 11.90 -11.75
N ALA A 579 -21.01 11.69 -10.99
CA ALA A 579 -20.31 12.79 -10.33
C ALA A 579 -19.60 13.71 -11.35
N LEU A 580 -18.87 13.12 -12.31
CA LEU A 580 -18.10 13.87 -13.32
C LEU A 580 -18.98 14.69 -14.28
N ASP A 581 -20.20 14.22 -14.58
CA ASP A 581 -21.12 14.91 -15.50
C ASP A 581 -21.85 16.08 -14.86
N ARG A 582 -21.79 16.20 -13.53
CA ARG A 582 -22.44 17.27 -12.77
C ARG A 582 -21.50 18.41 -12.35
N ILE A 583 -20.19 18.20 -12.44
CA ILE A 583 -19.21 19.23 -12.12
C ILE A 583 -19.06 20.16 -13.33
N PRO A 584 -19.14 21.49 -13.16
CA PRO A 584 -18.96 22.45 -14.25
C PRO A 584 -17.60 22.31 -14.92
N ARG A 585 -17.59 22.45 -16.25
CA ARG A 585 -16.37 22.40 -17.06
C ARG A 585 -16.04 23.81 -17.56
N ASN A 586 -14.84 24.28 -17.23
CA ASN A 586 -14.29 25.56 -17.72
C ASN A 586 -13.28 25.34 -18.87
N GLY A 587 -13.42 24.25 -19.62
CA GLY A 587 -12.48 23.82 -20.66
C GLY A 587 -12.65 22.35 -21.04
N PRO A 588 -11.67 21.75 -21.75
CA PRO A 588 -11.72 20.33 -22.13
C PRO A 588 -11.62 19.37 -20.95
N TYR A 589 -11.09 19.84 -19.81
CA TYR A 589 -10.88 19.05 -18.60
C TYR A 589 -11.52 19.72 -17.37
N LEU A 590 -11.85 18.91 -16.37
CA LEU A 590 -12.22 19.40 -15.04
C LEU A 590 -10.97 19.89 -14.29
N THR A 591 -11.07 21.04 -13.63
CA THR A 591 -9.97 21.62 -12.85
C THR A 591 -9.96 21.17 -11.40
N VAL A 592 -11.02 20.51 -10.92
CA VAL A 592 -11.12 20.00 -9.54
C VAL A 592 -10.07 18.90 -9.32
N PRO A 593 -9.12 19.09 -8.39
CA PRO A 593 -8.15 18.07 -7.99
C PRO A 593 -8.81 16.73 -7.69
N SER A 594 -8.30 15.67 -8.30
CA SER A 594 -8.90 14.34 -8.19
C SER A 594 -7.85 13.27 -7.89
N ALA A 595 -8.24 12.23 -7.17
CA ALA A 595 -7.43 11.04 -6.96
C ALA A 595 -8.26 9.78 -7.26
N VAL A 596 -7.66 8.79 -7.91
CA VAL A 596 -8.24 7.45 -8.08
C VAL A 596 -7.50 6.49 -7.16
N VAL A 597 -8.23 5.67 -6.42
CA VAL A 597 -7.64 4.78 -5.40
C VAL A 597 -8.13 3.36 -5.59
N VAL A 598 -7.21 2.42 -5.79
CA VAL A 598 -7.51 0.99 -5.68
C VAL A 598 -7.47 0.64 -4.18
N ALA A 599 -8.63 0.60 -3.52
CA ALA A 599 -8.73 0.69 -2.05
C ALA A 599 -8.67 -0.63 -1.27
N LYS A 600 -8.87 -1.77 -1.95
CA LYS A 600 -8.70 -3.13 -1.38
C LYS A 600 -7.47 -3.80 -1.98
N ALA A 601 -6.37 -3.04 -2.05
CA ALA A 601 -5.15 -3.48 -2.72
C ALA A 601 -4.49 -4.70 -2.07
N ASP A 602 -4.80 -5.00 -0.80
CA ASP A 602 -4.38 -6.20 -0.10
C ASP A 602 -4.83 -7.48 -0.81
N LEU A 603 -5.99 -7.48 -1.47
CA LEU A 603 -6.47 -8.61 -2.29
C LEU A 603 -5.59 -8.87 -3.52
N LEU A 604 -4.75 -7.89 -3.88
CA LEU A 604 -3.83 -7.92 -5.00
C LEU A 604 -2.36 -7.86 -4.58
N ARG A 605 -2.04 -8.06 -3.29
CA ARG A 605 -0.69 -7.85 -2.73
C ARG A 605 0.44 -8.69 -3.35
N SER A 606 0.10 -9.72 -4.12
CA SER A 606 1.04 -10.55 -4.88
C SER A 606 1.08 -10.22 -6.38
N GLU A 607 0.30 -9.26 -6.87
CA GLU A 607 0.25 -8.85 -8.27
C GLU A 607 1.16 -7.64 -8.51
N PRO A 608 2.05 -7.68 -9.52
CA PRO A 608 2.75 -6.48 -9.98
C PRO A 608 1.77 -5.48 -10.64
N PRO A 609 1.87 -4.17 -10.35
CA PRO A 609 2.89 -3.51 -9.52
C PRO A 609 2.44 -3.29 -8.07
N VAL A 610 1.32 -3.89 -7.64
CA VAL A 610 0.71 -3.70 -6.31
C VAL A 610 1.66 -4.15 -5.21
N ASP A 611 2.33 -5.29 -5.38
CA ASP A 611 3.35 -5.82 -4.48
C ASP A 611 4.41 -4.76 -4.12
N ARG A 612 4.94 -4.06 -5.12
CA ARG A 612 5.93 -3.00 -4.97
C ARG A 612 5.40 -1.85 -4.15
N TRP A 613 4.22 -1.33 -4.48
CA TRP A 613 3.69 -0.13 -3.85
C TRP A 613 3.20 -0.40 -2.43
N LEU A 614 2.47 -1.49 -2.21
CA LEU A 614 1.90 -1.82 -0.89
C LEU A 614 2.97 -2.12 0.17
N THR A 615 4.13 -2.63 -0.24
CA THR A 615 5.30 -2.88 0.63
C THR A 615 6.21 -1.65 0.80
N GLU A 616 5.87 -0.51 0.19
CA GLU A 616 6.64 0.71 0.34
C GLU A 616 6.51 1.28 1.77
N PRO A 617 7.62 1.68 2.41
CA PRO A 617 7.55 2.37 3.71
C PRO A 617 6.73 3.65 3.64
N GLY A 618 5.77 3.82 4.57
CA GLY A 618 4.77 4.90 4.57
C GLY A 618 5.27 6.31 4.93
N HIS A 619 6.57 6.58 4.91
CA HIS A 619 7.16 7.87 5.31
C HIS A 619 8.27 8.35 4.35
N LEU A 620 8.32 7.81 3.13
CA LEU A 620 9.25 8.32 2.14
C LEU A 620 8.87 9.74 1.72
N PRO A 621 9.84 10.65 1.56
CA PRO A 621 9.57 12.01 1.10
C PRO A 621 8.70 12.01 -0.15
N LEU A 622 7.64 12.83 -0.11
CA LEU A 622 6.76 13.02 -1.25
C LEU A 622 7.53 13.74 -2.37
N SER A 623 7.50 13.19 -3.58
CA SER A 623 8.10 13.82 -4.74
C SER A 623 7.20 13.67 -5.96
N ARG A 624 7.26 14.64 -6.87
CA ARG A 624 6.50 14.59 -8.14
C ARG A 624 6.79 13.32 -8.92
N ARG A 625 8.06 12.90 -8.96
CA ARG A 625 8.50 11.67 -9.64
C ARG A 625 7.80 10.43 -9.05
N ARG A 626 7.69 10.34 -7.72
CA ARG A 626 7.06 9.19 -7.06
C ARG A 626 5.56 9.14 -7.34
N LEU A 627 4.87 10.28 -7.24
CA LEU A 627 3.44 10.40 -7.60
C LEU A 627 3.19 10.03 -9.07
N PHE A 628 4.08 10.45 -9.98
CA PHE A 628 4.03 10.10 -11.38
C PHE A 628 4.23 8.59 -11.60
N GLU A 629 5.25 8.00 -10.97
CA GLU A 629 5.55 6.56 -11.07
C GLU A 629 4.40 5.69 -10.56
N GLU A 630 3.81 6.02 -9.40
CA GLU A 630 2.65 5.30 -8.87
C GLU A 630 1.44 5.46 -9.79
N SER A 631 1.14 6.69 -10.21
CA SER A 631 0.02 6.97 -11.11
C SER A 631 0.13 6.20 -12.43
N ARG A 632 1.34 6.14 -12.99
CA ARG A 632 1.67 5.40 -14.22
C ARG A 632 1.45 3.90 -14.06
N ASP A 633 1.88 3.35 -12.93
CA ASP A 633 1.73 1.93 -12.61
C ASP A 633 0.26 1.55 -12.36
N VAL A 634 -0.48 2.35 -11.60
CA VAL A 634 -1.90 2.13 -11.31
C VAL A 634 -2.76 2.32 -12.57
N TYR A 635 -2.47 3.34 -13.38
CA TYR A 635 -3.12 3.51 -14.68
C TYR A 635 -2.94 2.26 -15.53
N ALA A 636 -1.70 1.76 -15.62
CA ALA A 636 -1.41 0.59 -16.44
C ALA A 636 -2.12 -0.67 -15.93
N LEU A 637 -2.17 -0.88 -14.61
CA LEU A 637 -2.90 -1.98 -13.97
C LEU A 637 -4.40 -1.92 -14.31
N LEU A 638 -5.04 -0.76 -14.08
CA LEU A 638 -6.47 -0.57 -14.36
C LEU A 638 -6.76 -0.69 -15.86
N HIS A 639 -5.95 -0.07 -16.70
CA HIS A 639 -6.14 -0.14 -18.15
C HIS A 639 -6.07 -1.57 -18.67
N ARG A 640 -5.12 -2.37 -18.17
CA ARG A 640 -4.93 -3.76 -18.59
C ARG A 640 -6.07 -4.67 -18.13
N HIS A 641 -6.47 -4.55 -16.86
CA HIS A 641 -7.34 -5.54 -16.22
C HIS A 641 -8.80 -5.09 -16.12
N ALA A 642 -9.04 -3.81 -15.82
CA ALA A 642 -10.39 -3.27 -15.62
C ALA A 642 -10.98 -2.62 -16.88
N GLY A 643 -10.11 -2.11 -17.76
CA GLY A 643 -10.50 -1.39 -18.98
C GLY A 643 -10.63 0.11 -18.77
N LYS A 644 -10.76 0.84 -19.89
CA LYS A 644 -10.71 2.31 -19.92
C LYS A 644 -11.83 3.01 -19.15
N ALA A 645 -13.00 2.39 -19.00
CA ALA A 645 -14.13 3.04 -18.34
C ALA A 645 -13.84 3.36 -16.86
N TRP A 646 -13.05 2.51 -16.18
CA TRP A 646 -12.58 2.76 -14.82
C TRP A 646 -11.54 3.89 -14.70
N LEU A 647 -10.97 4.32 -15.82
CA LEU A 647 -10.01 5.43 -15.91
C LEU A 647 -10.68 6.76 -16.29
N ARG A 648 -12.02 6.80 -16.43
CA ARG A 648 -12.76 8.01 -16.78
C ARG A 648 -12.44 9.21 -15.85
N PRO A 649 -12.30 9.07 -14.51
CA PRO A 649 -11.90 10.20 -13.67
C PRO A 649 -10.54 10.77 -14.05
N PHE A 650 -9.56 9.89 -14.34
CA PHE A 650 -8.28 10.32 -14.86
C PHE A 650 -8.49 11.02 -16.20
N ASP A 651 -9.11 10.41 -17.19
CA ASP A 651 -9.25 11.01 -18.53
C ASP A 651 -9.99 12.37 -18.53
N THR A 652 -10.88 12.59 -17.56
CA THR A 652 -11.73 13.80 -17.47
C THR A 652 -11.08 14.93 -16.68
N ALA A 653 -10.32 14.62 -15.62
CA ALA A 653 -9.70 15.63 -14.76
C ALA A 653 -8.31 16.04 -15.26
N LEU A 654 -8.03 17.34 -15.19
CA LEU A 654 -6.74 17.92 -15.55
C LEU A 654 -5.65 17.42 -14.60
N HIS A 655 -5.90 17.54 -13.29
CA HIS A 655 -5.01 17.06 -12.23
C HIS A 655 -5.60 15.83 -11.57
N CYS A 656 -5.06 14.66 -11.91
CA CYS A 656 -5.49 13.40 -11.33
C CYS A 656 -4.31 12.48 -11.03
N THR A 657 -4.18 12.08 -9.76
CA THR A 657 -3.24 11.04 -9.31
C THR A 657 -3.96 9.70 -9.16
N LEU A 658 -3.21 8.61 -9.27
CA LEU A 658 -3.73 7.26 -9.04
C LEU A 658 -2.87 6.54 -7.99
N HIS A 659 -3.53 5.86 -7.06
CA HIS A 659 -2.90 5.32 -5.86
C HIS A 659 -3.35 3.90 -5.52
N ILE A 660 -2.46 3.20 -4.81
CA ILE A 660 -2.71 1.90 -4.22
C ILE A 660 -2.88 2.09 -2.71
N SER A 661 -3.98 1.57 -2.15
CA SER A 661 -4.26 1.66 -0.72
C SER A 661 -4.96 0.40 -0.22
N SER A 662 -4.75 0.06 1.05
CA SER A 662 -5.58 -0.89 1.78
C SER A 662 -5.94 -0.32 3.14
N ALA A 663 -7.23 -0.23 3.43
CA ALA A 663 -7.68 0.21 4.75
C ALA A 663 -7.50 -0.89 5.82
N THR A 664 -7.64 -2.15 5.42
CA THR A 664 -7.75 -3.28 6.34
C THR A 664 -6.52 -4.18 6.35
N GLY A 665 -5.73 -4.19 5.28
CA GLY A 665 -4.52 -4.99 5.16
C GLY A 665 -4.78 -6.50 4.96
N GLY A 666 -6.04 -6.89 4.78
CA GLY A 666 -6.42 -8.28 4.56
C GLY A 666 -7.91 -8.48 4.38
N ARG A 667 -8.25 -9.72 4.01
CA ARG A 667 -9.62 -10.16 3.74
C ARG A 667 -10.42 -10.36 5.03
N GLN A 668 -11.71 -10.01 5.01
CA GLN A 668 -12.64 -10.32 6.08
C GLN A 668 -13.08 -11.81 6.06
N GLU A 669 -13.32 -12.37 7.23
CA GLU A 669 -13.90 -13.70 7.45
C GLU A 669 -14.86 -13.61 8.66
N ASP A 670 -16.10 -14.09 8.51
CA ASP A 670 -17.13 -14.06 9.56
C ASP A 670 -17.29 -12.70 10.27
N SER A 671 -17.34 -11.61 9.50
CA SER A 671 -17.44 -10.22 9.99
C SER A 671 -16.27 -9.74 10.85
N ARG A 672 -15.11 -10.39 10.74
CA ARG A 672 -13.85 -10.01 11.39
C ARG A 672 -12.68 -10.02 10.42
N TYR A 673 -11.57 -9.39 10.82
CA TYR A 673 -10.29 -9.46 10.13
C TYR A 673 -9.33 -10.39 10.89
N PRO A 674 -9.12 -11.65 10.43
CA PRO A 674 -8.32 -12.65 11.17
C PRO A 674 -6.86 -12.23 11.42
N ARG A 675 -6.30 -11.38 10.55
CA ARG A 675 -4.94 -10.84 10.67
C ARG A 675 -4.87 -9.55 11.51
N GLY A 676 -6.00 -9.07 12.02
CA GLY A 676 -6.14 -7.70 12.49
C GLY A 676 -6.24 -6.70 11.33
N VAL A 677 -6.47 -5.44 11.66
CA VAL A 677 -6.54 -4.36 10.68
C VAL A 677 -5.20 -3.64 10.59
N ARG A 678 -4.65 -3.57 9.38
CA ARG A 678 -3.45 -2.78 9.08
C ARG A 678 -3.72 -1.84 7.91
N ALA A 679 -3.81 -0.55 8.22
CA ALA A 679 -3.86 0.48 7.18
C ALA A 679 -2.52 0.54 6.44
N GLN A 680 -2.60 0.59 5.11
CA GLN A 680 -1.45 0.72 4.22
C GLN A 680 -1.77 1.79 3.19
N ARG A 681 -0.98 2.86 3.18
CA ARG A 681 -1.04 3.92 2.16
C ARG A 681 -2.38 4.68 2.08
N VAL A 682 -3.21 4.60 3.12
CA VAL A 682 -4.53 5.26 3.16
C VAL A 682 -4.45 6.79 3.06
N LEU A 683 -3.31 7.39 3.44
CA LEU A 683 -3.08 8.83 3.33
C LEU A 683 -2.55 9.30 1.97
N GLU A 684 -1.96 8.43 1.14
CA GLU A 684 -1.30 8.83 -0.11
C GLU A 684 -2.24 9.61 -1.06
N PRO A 685 -3.53 9.22 -1.23
CA PRO A 685 -4.48 10.01 -2.01
C PRO A 685 -4.69 11.42 -1.44
N LEU A 686 -4.88 11.55 -0.13
CA LEU A 686 -5.10 12.84 0.53
C LEU A 686 -3.84 13.71 0.45
N ILE A 687 -2.67 13.15 0.72
CA ILE A 687 -1.38 13.82 0.62
C ILE A 687 -1.18 14.42 -0.78
N SER A 688 -1.55 13.68 -1.83
CA SER A 688 -1.47 14.17 -3.21
C SER A 688 -2.42 15.36 -3.45
N LEU A 689 -3.63 15.33 -2.90
CA LEU A 689 -4.62 16.40 -3.03
C LEU A 689 -4.17 17.66 -2.25
N LEU A 690 -3.65 17.48 -1.04
CA LEU A 690 -3.08 18.58 -0.24
C LEU A 690 -1.89 19.23 -0.98
N ALA A 691 -1.08 18.45 -1.69
CA ALA A 691 -0.01 18.98 -2.52
C ALA A 691 -0.53 19.80 -3.72
N MET A 692 -1.58 19.32 -4.41
CA MET A 692 -2.22 20.07 -5.50
C MET A 692 -2.83 21.40 -5.02
N HIS A 693 -3.33 21.43 -3.79
CA HIS A 693 -3.83 22.64 -3.11
C HIS A 693 -2.72 23.50 -2.49
N GLY A 694 -1.44 23.14 -2.64
CA GLY A 694 -0.29 23.90 -2.14
C GLY A 694 -0.15 23.95 -0.62
N ILE A 695 -0.77 22.99 0.08
CA ILE A 695 -0.67 22.79 1.53
C ILE A 695 0.59 21.98 1.87
N ILE A 696 0.91 20.98 1.04
CA ILE A 696 2.15 20.19 1.14
C ILE A 696 3.10 20.63 0.02
N GLU A 697 4.35 20.88 0.36
CA GLU A 697 5.40 21.16 -0.62
C GLU A 697 5.98 19.85 -1.18
N LEU A 698 6.07 19.77 -2.51
CA LEU A 698 6.68 18.65 -3.20
C LEU A 698 8.17 18.93 -3.40
N ALA A 699 9.03 18.00 -2.98
CA ALA A 699 10.43 18.06 -3.37
C ALA A 699 10.53 17.88 -4.89
N ASP A 700 11.22 18.79 -5.57
CA ASP A 700 11.71 18.57 -6.92
C ASP A 700 12.71 17.43 -6.83
N GLY A 701 12.41 16.31 -7.47
CA GLY A 701 13.05 15.01 -7.24
C GLY A 701 14.51 14.88 -7.69
N HIS A 702 15.36 15.87 -7.45
CA HIS A 702 16.81 15.75 -7.55
C HIS A 702 17.28 14.73 -6.51
N ALA A 703 18.11 13.79 -6.96
CA ALA A 703 18.74 12.85 -6.05
C ALA A 703 19.56 13.65 -5.01
N PRO A 704 19.46 13.34 -3.71
CA PRO A 704 20.38 13.92 -2.73
C PRO A 704 21.78 13.41 -3.07
N GLY A 705 22.57 14.22 -3.77
CA GLY A 705 23.90 13.84 -4.26
C GLY A 705 24.43 14.62 -5.47
N GLU A 706 23.60 15.31 -6.25
CA GLU A 706 24.12 16.25 -7.25
C GLU A 706 24.42 17.61 -6.60
N VAL A 707 25.65 17.71 -6.08
CA VAL A 707 26.27 18.99 -5.80
C VAL A 707 26.41 19.70 -7.14
N THR A 708 25.57 20.70 -7.39
CA THR A 708 25.83 21.69 -8.44
C THR A 708 27.14 22.38 -8.10
N GLY A 709 28.15 22.14 -8.93
CA GLY A 709 29.40 22.91 -8.94
C GLY A 709 29.18 24.34 -9.40
#